data_AF-A0A6M4JDX6-F1
#
_entry.id   AF-A0A6M4JDX6-F1
#
_cell.length_a   1.000
_cell.length_b   1.000
_cell.length_c   1.000
_cell.angle_alpha   90.00
_cell.angle_beta   90.00
_cell.angle_gamma   90.00
#
_symmetry.space_group_name_H-M   'P 1'
#
loop_
_entity.id
_entity.type
_entity.pdbx_description
1 polymer ?
#
loop_
_entity_poly.entity_id
_entity_poly.type
_entity_poly.pdbx_seq_one_letter_code
_entity_poly.pdbx_strand_id
1 'polypeptide(L)'
;MPKRIRSKRYDFFNPQHNSNDKNIKKETKTIIKKVWKWIKILLIVFVIGTGFVGCAQSFGLRSPVKVGTGFETYLKKQDISPNIEVFSYNKDTQAFNRSNNGKIVKDNPYLKADSIDELKAINQQITNNEGDVYTYKSQTLGIQLQDAEGKNLSGNIYKTNDKYLIFAKGDEKGNGSIKKYDNVTTWTNIYNIQNLEWTTKKTQEKIVEKENGIDKEKVIEIDVKDKIKNINISVLPNYLLTTSLQAKFNRDTYQALISNSTKLFKDDLSKTKLNSQDPNSITYWDSIFKNANVSQDATALETINGFIKNLQNKKDKSLTEEEINVITKVESFIHSNTIEYGNLTGLSFVSNNKNNEGFNIVTFKTISDKGNYIDSNSTLLNSLFGEAHRPIATWAEYWQFGPFYGLFVYPINQLLGGIINATSQLGGWSVIIGLLITVIITKLIVVAISYKSIFASQKQQELNDKKAKIEAKYAPYKGDKQMEQKKKQEINEMYKKNHANPFTAMVSSLIAMPILIVMFRIVQASPEIKHSVWYGIQMSATSYQNLLAGEYRYLPIILISVLIQLVAQMLPKLLNRKKDKRRTNVYEREALRKSNKMQNIITIVFVGFGVIFQAGLQIYWIITGIWQILQTMTVWKIERTNFYKTKILPKL
;
A
#
# COMPACT_ATOMS: atom_id res chain seq x y z
N MET A 1 -28.45 2.04 -96.15
CA MET A 1 -28.09 2.99 -95.06
C MET A 1 -27.95 2.21 -93.74
N PRO A 2 -26.87 2.42 -92.95
CA PRO A 2 -26.52 1.53 -91.84
C PRO A 2 -27.30 1.84 -90.55
N LYS A 3 -27.69 0.78 -89.80
CA LYS A 3 -28.18 0.89 -88.41
C LYS A 3 -27.03 1.40 -87.52
N ARG A 4 -27.12 2.64 -87.04
CA ARG A 4 -26.21 3.17 -86.03
C ARG A 4 -26.38 2.37 -84.72
N ILE A 5 -25.35 1.61 -84.34
CA ILE A 5 -25.24 1.02 -83.01
C ILE A 5 -24.99 2.17 -82.02
N ARG A 6 -25.99 2.50 -81.20
CA ARG A 6 -25.85 3.49 -80.14
C ARG A 6 -24.96 2.90 -79.04
N SER A 7 -23.91 3.61 -78.65
CA SER A 7 -23.00 3.21 -77.57
C SER A 7 -23.75 3.14 -76.22
N LYS A 8 -23.52 2.05 -75.47
CA LYS A 8 -24.05 1.84 -74.09
C LYS A 8 -23.72 2.98 -73.11
N ARG A 9 -22.76 3.86 -73.44
CA ARG A 9 -22.42 5.05 -72.62
C ARG A 9 -23.49 6.14 -72.63
N TYR A 10 -24.51 6.05 -73.49
CA TYR A 10 -25.60 7.03 -73.58
C TYR A 10 -26.95 6.52 -73.02
N ASP A 11 -26.97 5.36 -72.34
CA ASP A 11 -28.18 4.82 -71.68
C ASP A 11 -28.48 5.46 -70.31
N PHE A 12 -27.79 6.55 -69.96
CA PHE A 12 -27.96 7.27 -68.69
C PHE A 12 -29.39 7.80 -68.46
N PHE A 13 -30.17 7.98 -69.54
CA PHE A 13 -31.56 8.43 -69.50
C PHE A 13 -32.59 7.29 -69.57
N ASN A 14 -32.17 6.02 -69.52
CA ASN A 14 -33.08 4.89 -69.52
C ASN A 14 -33.63 4.63 -68.10
N PRO A 15 -34.94 4.77 -67.83
CA PRO A 15 -35.50 4.64 -66.49
C PRO A 15 -35.26 3.26 -65.84
N GLN A 16 -34.99 2.21 -66.63
CA GLN A 16 -34.61 0.88 -66.12
C GLN A 16 -33.19 0.81 -65.54
N HIS A 17 -32.27 1.69 -65.93
CA HIS A 17 -30.93 1.73 -65.34
C HIS A 17 -30.95 2.36 -63.93
N ASN A 18 -31.87 3.30 -63.70
CA ASN A 18 -32.08 3.93 -62.39
C ASN A 18 -32.75 3.01 -61.37
N SER A 19 -33.54 2.01 -61.80
CA SER A 19 -34.13 1.02 -60.89
C SER A 19 -33.10 -0.05 -60.48
N ASN A 20 -32.27 -0.53 -61.41
CA ASN A 20 -31.17 -1.46 -61.11
C ASN A 20 -30.10 -0.83 -60.22
N ASP A 21 -29.71 0.42 -60.46
CA ASP A 21 -28.71 1.11 -59.64
C ASP A 21 -29.25 1.47 -58.24
N LYS A 22 -30.56 1.74 -58.11
CA LYS A 22 -31.24 1.84 -56.81
C LYS A 22 -31.30 0.50 -56.08
N ASN A 23 -31.57 -0.60 -56.77
CA ASN A 23 -31.62 -1.95 -56.19
C ASN A 23 -30.23 -2.40 -55.72
N ILE A 24 -29.18 -2.20 -56.53
CA ILE A 24 -27.78 -2.46 -56.16
C ILE A 24 -27.39 -1.61 -54.95
N LYS A 25 -27.65 -0.29 -54.94
CA LYS A 25 -27.38 0.57 -53.77
C LYS A 25 -28.15 0.14 -52.52
N LYS A 26 -29.37 -0.40 -52.66
CA LYS A 26 -30.18 -0.92 -51.55
C LYS A 26 -29.60 -2.23 -51.02
N GLU A 27 -29.16 -3.12 -51.91
CA GLU A 27 -28.53 -4.40 -51.58
C GLU A 27 -27.16 -4.20 -50.92
N THR A 28 -26.29 -3.34 -51.46
CA THR A 28 -25.02 -2.95 -50.85
C THR A 28 -25.21 -2.28 -49.49
N LYS A 29 -26.21 -1.40 -49.31
CA LYS A 29 -26.57 -0.85 -47.98
C LYS A 29 -27.04 -1.93 -47.01
N THR A 30 -27.68 -2.98 -47.50
CA THR A 30 -28.16 -4.10 -46.68
C THR A 30 -27.01 -5.02 -46.28
N ILE A 31 -26.08 -5.29 -47.19
CA ILE A 31 -24.83 -6.02 -46.93
C ILE A 31 -23.96 -5.24 -45.95
N ILE A 32 -23.73 -3.93 -46.17
CA ILE A 32 -22.99 -3.06 -45.25
C ILE A 32 -23.62 -3.11 -43.86
N LYS A 33 -24.96 -3.01 -43.73
CA LYS A 33 -25.64 -3.14 -42.42
C LYS A 33 -25.42 -4.51 -41.77
N LYS A 34 -25.43 -5.61 -42.53
CA LYS A 34 -25.15 -6.96 -42.03
C LYS A 34 -23.69 -7.09 -41.57
N VAL A 35 -22.74 -6.60 -42.37
CA VAL A 35 -21.31 -6.56 -42.03
C VAL A 35 -21.09 -5.73 -40.77
N TRP A 36 -21.67 -4.52 -40.69
CA TRP A 36 -21.56 -3.67 -39.50
C TRP A 36 -22.19 -4.31 -38.26
N LYS A 37 -23.29 -5.05 -38.43
CA LYS A 37 -23.91 -5.83 -37.33
C LYS A 37 -22.94 -6.91 -36.83
N TRP A 38 -22.29 -7.65 -37.72
CA TRP A 38 -21.31 -8.68 -37.35
C TRP A 38 -20.05 -8.08 -36.73
N ILE A 39 -19.52 -6.99 -37.28
CA ILE A 39 -18.40 -6.23 -36.70
C ILE A 39 -18.76 -5.78 -35.28
N LYS A 40 -19.96 -5.23 -35.07
CA LYS A 40 -20.43 -4.81 -33.75
C LYS A 40 -20.52 -5.99 -32.77
N ILE A 41 -21.02 -7.14 -33.21
CA ILE A 41 -21.09 -8.35 -32.38
C ILE A 41 -19.67 -8.82 -32.02
N LEU A 42 -18.78 -8.92 -33.01
CA LEU A 42 -17.38 -9.30 -32.79
C LEU A 42 -16.68 -8.36 -31.81
N LEU A 43 -16.88 -7.05 -31.94
CA LEU A 43 -16.30 -6.05 -31.04
C LEU A 43 -16.84 -6.20 -29.61
N ILE A 44 -18.15 -6.41 -29.45
CA ILE A 44 -18.75 -6.64 -28.13
C ILE A 44 -18.21 -7.94 -27.52
N VAL A 45 -18.16 -9.02 -28.28
CA VAL A 45 -17.64 -10.32 -27.82
C VAL A 45 -16.16 -10.19 -27.45
N PHE A 46 -15.36 -9.47 -28.23
CA PHE A 46 -13.96 -9.19 -27.95
C PHE A 46 -13.81 -8.36 -26.66
N VAL A 47 -14.55 -7.27 -26.50
CA VAL A 47 -14.52 -6.41 -25.30
C VAL A 47 -14.94 -7.19 -24.05
N ILE A 48 -16.00 -8.00 -24.13
CA ILE A 48 -16.46 -8.83 -23.02
C ILE A 48 -15.44 -9.93 -22.70
N GLY A 49 -14.95 -10.64 -23.72
CA GLY A 49 -13.98 -11.73 -23.56
C GLY A 49 -12.67 -11.25 -22.95
N THR A 50 -12.12 -10.15 -23.46
CA THR A 50 -10.93 -9.51 -22.89
C THR A 50 -11.17 -9.02 -21.46
N GLY A 51 -12.34 -8.43 -21.19
CA GLY A 51 -12.80 -8.08 -19.86
C GLY A 51 -12.71 -9.24 -18.87
N PHE A 52 -13.31 -10.39 -19.19
CA PHE A 52 -13.32 -11.56 -18.30
C PHE A 52 -11.95 -12.19 -18.07
N VAL A 53 -11.19 -12.42 -19.14
CA VAL A 53 -9.86 -13.04 -19.05
C VAL A 53 -8.94 -12.15 -18.21
N GLY A 54 -8.96 -10.84 -18.48
CA GLY A 54 -8.20 -9.86 -17.71
C GLY A 54 -8.62 -9.78 -16.24
N CYS A 55 -9.93 -9.85 -15.96
CA CYS A 55 -10.44 -9.88 -14.58
C CYS A 55 -9.91 -11.09 -13.80
N ALA A 56 -9.88 -12.28 -14.42
CA ALA A 56 -9.35 -13.48 -13.79
C ALA A 56 -7.83 -13.37 -13.54
N GLN A 57 -7.07 -12.94 -14.56
CA GLN A 57 -5.61 -12.75 -14.47
C GLN A 57 -5.22 -11.75 -13.40
N SER A 58 -5.99 -10.67 -13.28
CA SER A 58 -5.82 -9.64 -12.27
C SER A 58 -5.69 -10.25 -10.88
N PHE A 59 -6.52 -11.22 -10.48
CA PHE A 59 -6.46 -11.83 -9.14
C PHE A 59 -5.12 -12.51 -8.79
N GLY A 60 -4.34 -12.94 -9.79
CA GLY A 60 -3.00 -13.50 -9.57
C GLY A 60 -1.91 -12.46 -9.31
N LEU A 61 -2.16 -11.17 -9.59
CA LEU A 61 -1.19 -10.10 -9.38
C LEU A 61 -1.30 -9.55 -7.96
N ARG A 62 -0.18 -9.61 -7.23
CA ARG A 62 -0.05 -9.03 -5.90
C ARG A 62 0.45 -7.59 -5.98
N SER A 63 -0.21 -6.71 -5.24
CA SER A 63 0.25 -5.34 -5.01
C SER A 63 0.31 -5.11 -3.49
N PRO A 64 1.48 -5.32 -2.88
CA PRO A 64 1.67 -5.01 -1.47
C PRO A 64 1.46 -3.52 -1.18
N VAL A 65 1.28 -3.20 0.09
CA VAL A 65 0.96 -1.84 0.55
C VAL A 65 2.12 -0.84 0.39
N LYS A 66 3.38 -1.31 0.35
CA LYS A 66 4.58 -0.47 0.24
C LYS A 66 4.84 -0.06 -1.21
N VAL A 67 5.28 1.18 -1.38
CA VAL A 67 5.76 1.70 -2.68
C VAL A 67 7.05 0.99 -3.08
N GLY A 68 7.25 0.77 -4.39
CA GLY A 68 8.43 0.12 -4.91
C GLY A 68 8.43 -1.40 -4.71
N THR A 69 7.25 -2.01 -4.45
CA THR A 69 7.10 -3.46 -4.24
C THR A 69 5.91 -4.04 -5.00
N GLY A 70 6.07 -5.25 -5.52
CA GLY A 70 5.04 -5.96 -6.27
C GLY A 70 4.55 -5.18 -7.51
N PHE A 71 3.30 -5.41 -7.93
CA PHE A 71 2.74 -4.76 -9.12
C PHE A 71 2.36 -3.30 -8.88
N GLU A 72 2.94 -2.39 -9.66
CA GLU A 72 2.68 -0.95 -9.55
C GLU A 72 2.46 -0.29 -10.90
N THR A 73 1.57 0.72 -10.92
CA THR A 73 1.21 1.47 -12.12
C THR A 73 1.70 2.91 -12.00
N TYR A 74 2.63 3.28 -12.87
CA TYR A 74 3.21 4.62 -12.94
C TYR A 74 2.69 5.38 -14.16
N LEU A 75 2.79 6.71 -14.13
CA LEU A 75 2.47 7.54 -15.29
C LEU A 75 3.64 7.62 -16.27
N LYS A 76 4.88 7.63 -15.76
CA LYS A 76 6.12 7.69 -16.54
C LYS A 76 7.17 6.78 -15.90
N LYS A 77 8.10 6.27 -16.72
CA LYS A 77 9.21 5.42 -16.24
C LYS A 77 10.14 6.13 -15.26
N GLN A 78 10.36 7.41 -15.46
CA GLN A 78 11.23 8.24 -14.61
C GLN A 78 10.65 8.45 -13.19
N ASP A 79 9.36 8.19 -13.00
CA ASP A 79 8.68 8.36 -11.71
C ASP A 79 8.74 7.06 -10.87
N ILE A 80 9.38 6.00 -11.38
CA ILE A 80 9.48 4.73 -10.67
C ILE A 80 10.32 4.93 -9.41
N SER A 81 9.68 4.73 -8.25
CA SER A 81 10.31 4.92 -6.96
C SER A 81 10.89 3.59 -6.45
N PRO A 82 12.07 3.59 -5.80
CA PRO A 82 12.54 2.42 -5.08
C PRO A 82 11.68 2.15 -3.84
N ASN A 83 11.76 0.93 -3.30
CA ASN A 83 11.22 0.65 -1.96
C ASN A 83 12.14 1.30 -0.91
N ILE A 84 11.52 1.94 0.10
CA ILE A 84 12.23 2.69 1.13
C ILE A 84 11.82 2.19 2.51
N GLU A 85 12.82 1.83 3.30
CA GLU A 85 12.66 1.46 4.70
C GLU A 85 12.95 2.67 5.57
N VAL A 86 11.98 3.02 6.41
CA VAL A 86 12.04 4.20 7.27
C VAL A 86 12.45 3.76 8.66
N PHE A 87 13.50 4.40 9.18
CA PHE A 87 13.97 4.26 10.54
C PHE A 87 13.75 5.59 11.26
N SER A 88 12.92 5.58 12.30
CA SER A 88 12.67 6.77 13.12
C SER A 88 13.37 6.62 14.46
N TYR A 89 13.99 7.70 14.92
CA TYR A 89 14.68 7.74 16.20
C TYR A 89 13.65 7.72 17.34
N ASN A 90 13.81 6.76 18.27
CA ASN A 90 12.98 6.66 19.45
C ASN A 90 13.74 7.23 20.66
N LYS A 91 13.19 8.28 21.28
CA LYS A 91 13.84 8.96 22.43
C LYS A 91 13.97 8.10 23.67
N ASP A 92 13.02 7.19 23.91
CA ASP A 92 13.00 6.35 25.11
C ASP A 92 14.10 5.28 25.06
N THR A 93 14.28 4.68 23.89
CA THR A 93 15.32 3.66 23.64
C THR A 93 16.65 4.25 23.18
N GLN A 94 16.64 5.50 22.72
CA GLN A 94 17.78 6.21 22.12
C GLN A 94 18.38 5.49 20.90
N ALA A 95 17.54 4.75 20.17
CA ALA A 95 17.92 3.97 19.00
C ALA A 95 16.93 4.21 17.85
N PHE A 96 17.35 3.86 16.63
CA PHE A 96 16.52 3.91 15.45
C PHE A 96 15.73 2.61 15.27
N ASN A 97 14.41 2.72 15.22
CA ASN A 97 13.53 1.57 15.03
C ASN A 97 12.88 1.63 13.65
N ARG A 98 12.56 0.47 13.07
CA ARG A 98 11.87 0.40 11.78
C ARG A 98 10.40 0.85 11.92
N SER A 99 10.02 1.91 11.20
CA SER A 99 8.72 2.56 11.35
C SER A 99 7.65 2.06 10.38
N ASN A 100 8.04 1.50 9.23
CA ASN A 100 7.12 1.15 8.14
C ASN A 100 7.04 -0.38 7.83
N ASN A 101 6.85 -1.20 8.86
CA ASN A 101 6.80 -2.66 8.79
C ASN A 101 5.42 -3.21 8.30
N GLY A 102 5.43 -4.26 7.48
CA GLY A 102 4.36 -4.68 6.56
C GLY A 102 2.99 -5.12 7.14
N LYS A 103 2.78 -5.13 8.47
CA LYS A 103 1.43 -5.35 9.06
C LYS A 103 0.70 -4.04 9.38
N ILE A 104 1.44 -2.97 9.66
CA ILE A 104 0.93 -1.62 9.98
C ILE A 104 1.90 -0.65 9.30
N VAL A 105 1.55 -0.16 8.12
CA VAL A 105 2.41 0.78 7.39
C VAL A 105 2.06 2.20 7.80
N LYS A 106 2.94 2.79 8.61
CA LYS A 106 3.08 4.23 8.79
C LYS A 106 4.22 4.68 7.89
N ASP A 107 4.10 5.85 7.25
CA ASP A 107 5.16 6.47 6.47
C ASP A 107 5.65 5.59 5.31
N ASN A 108 4.98 5.71 4.17
CA ASN A 108 5.27 4.96 2.95
C ASN A 108 5.87 5.91 1.90
N PRO A 109 7.18 6.20 1.93
CA PRO A 109 7.76 7.23 1.09
C PRO A 109 7.54 6.94 -0.40
N TYR A 110 7.35 8.01 -1.16
CA TYR A 110 7.26 7.94 -2.61
C TYR A 110 8.05 9.10 -3.19
N LEU A 111 9.12 8.79 -3.92
CA LEU A 111 9.89 9.79 -4.64
C LEU A 111 9.13 10.12 -5.91
N LYS A 112 8.63 11.36 -5.99
CA LYS A 112 7.86 11.87 -7.13
C LYS A 112 8.69 12.88 -7.93
N ALA A 113 8.06 13.57 -8.89
CA ALA A 113 8.64 14.62 -9.72
C ALA A 113 9.45 15.68 -8.95
N ASP A 114 9.06 16.04 -7.73
CA ASP A 114 9.79 17.01 -6.90
C ASP A 114 11.15 16.47 -6.42
N SER A 115 11.37 15.16 -6.53
CA SER A 115 12.60 14.44 -6.21
C SER A 115 13.22 13.80 -7.46
N ILE A 116 12.90 14.32 -8.66
CA ILE A 116 13.38 13.70 -9.91
C ILE A 116 14.90 13.74 -10.05
N ASP A 117 15.55 14.77 -9.54
CA ASP A 117 17.00 14.87 -9.55
C ASP A 117 17.64 13.91 -8.53
N GLU A 118 16.98 13.69 -7.38
CA GLU A 118 17.36 12.64 -6.43
C GLU A 118 17.22 11.25 -7.07
N LEU A 119 16.11 10.95 -7.74
CA LEU A 119 15.90 9.69 -8.47
C LEU A 119 16.93 9.46 -9.59
N LYS A 120 17.27 10.51 -10.35
CA LYS A 120 18.32 10.44 -11.37
C LYS A 120 19.68 10.15 -10.75
N ALA A 121 20.03 10.83 -9.65
CA ALA A 121 21.29 10.62 -8.97
C ALA A 121 21.39 9.21 -8.36
N ILE A 122 20.30 8.72 -7.75
CA ILE A 122 20.17 7.34 -7.26
C ILE A 122 20.41 6.34 -8.40
N ASN A 123 19.75 6.55 -9.54
CA ASN A 123 19.92 5.69 -10.71
C ASN A 123 21.35 5.68 -11.22
N GLN A 124 21.97 6.85 -11.35
CA GLN A 124 23.36 6.96 -11.76
C GLN A 124 24.29 6.20 -10.79
N GLN A 125 24.07 6.33 -9.48
CA GLN A 125 24.86 5.65 -8.45
C GLN A 125 24.74 4.11 -8.54
N ILE A 126 23.54 3.59 -8.80
CA ILE A 126 23.30 2.14 -8.79
C ILE A 126 23.76 1.51 -10.11
N THR A 127 23.53 2.18 -11.23
CA THR A 127 23.79 1.63 -12.58
C THR A 127 25.23 1.83 -13.02
N ASN A 128 25.97 2.80 -12.46
CA ASN A 128 27.29 3.21 -12.95
C ASN A 128 27.31 3.42 -14.48
N ASN A 129 26.23 3.94 -15.07
CA ASN A 129 25.97 4.09 -16.51
C ASN A 129 25.67 2.80 -17.29
N GLU A 130 25.49 1.66 -16.63
CA GLU A 130 25.12 0.37 -17.22
C GLU A 130 23.74 -0.12 -16.74
N GLY A 131 22.66 0.37 -17.37
CA GLY A 131 21.31 -0.21 -17.24
C GLY A 131 20.29 0.64 -16.47
N ASP A 132 19.20 0.01 -16.03
CA ASP A 132 18.06 0.65 -15.34
C ASP A 132 17.71 -0.13 -14.05
N VAL A 133 17.74 0.55 -12.91
CA VAL A 133 17.44 -0.02 -11.58
C VAL A 133 15.97 -0.42 -11.46
N TYR A 134 15.12 0.23 -12.25
CA TYR A 134 13.68 0.05 -12.26
C TYR A 134 13.22 -1.09 -13.18
N THR A 135 14.16 -1.97 -13.54
CA THR A 135 13.88 -3.15 -14.37
C THR A 135 12.77 -4.00 -13.76
N TYR A 136 11.90 -4.51 -14.62
CA TYR A 136 10.82 -5.40 -14.24
C TYR A 136 11.33 -6.60 -13.43
N LYS A 137 10.73 -6.84 -12.25
CA LYS A 137 11.10 -7.86 -11.25
C LYS A 137 12.45 -7.60 -10.54
N SER A 138 12.98 -6.38 -10.55
CA SER A 138 14.09 -6.00 -9.68
C SER A 138 13.62 -5.78 -8.24
N GLN A 139 14.56 -5.80 -7.29
CA GLN A 139 14.32 -5.38 -5.90
C GLN A 139 15.27 -4.25 -5.56
N THR A 140 14.72 -3.13 -5.10
CA THR A 140 15.48 -1.95 -4.67
C THR A 140 15.17 -1.66 -3.21
N LEU A 141 16.11 -1.09 -2.48
CA LEU A 141 15.98 -0.80 -1.06
C LEU A 141 16.80 0.43 -0.70
N GLY A 142 16.13 1.54 -0.44
CA GLY A 142 16.70 2.73 0.19
C GLY A 142 16.46 2.73 1.70
N ILE A 143 17.35 3.38 2.44
CA ILE A 143 17.19 3.63 3.89
C ILE A 143 16.89 5.11 4.10
N GLN A 144 15.82 5.42 4.82
CA GLN A 144 15.48 6.77 5.27
C GLN A 144 15.65 6.85 6.79
N LEU A 145 16.26 7.93 7.29
CA LEU A 145 16.39 8.20 8.71
C LEU A 145 15.60 9.44 9.10
N GLN A 146 14.83 9.34 10.18
CA GLN A 146 14.02 10.42 10.75
C GLN A 146 14.35 10.66 12.21
N ASP A 147 14.30 11.91 12.65
CA ASP A 147 14.32 12.22 14.08
C ASP A 147 13.02 11.78 14.78
N ALA A 148 12.92 12.04 16.09
CA ALA A 148 11.76 11.67 16.90
C ALA A 148 10.49 12.45 16.53
N GLU A 149 10.66 13.58 15.85
CA GLU A 149 9.60 14.43 15.35
C GLU A 149 9.15 14.03 13.93
N GLY A 150 9.79 13.02 13.32
CA GLY A 150 9.47 12.52 11.98
C GLY A 150 10.11 13.32 10.85
N LYS A 151 11.05 14.23 11.15
CA LYS A 151 11.77 15.01 10.14
C LYS A 151 12.94 14.21 9.60
N ASN A 152 13.07 14.19 8.28
CA ASN A 152 14.15 13.51 7.58
C ASN A 152 15.51 14.14 7.90
N LEU A 153 16.49 13.31 8.24
CA LEU A 153 17.84 13.78 8.60
C LEU A 153 18.71 14.14 7.41
N SER A 154 18.55 13.46 6.27
CA SER A 154 19.39 13.66 5.08
C SER A 154 18.68 13.30 3.78
N GLY A 155 17.51 13.91 3.54
CA GLY A 155 16.71 13.70 2.32
C GLY A 155 15.71 12.54 2.39
N ASN A 156 15.13 12.16 1.25
CA ASN A 156 14.15 11.07 1.20
C ASN A 156 14.82 9.71 1.35
N ILE A 157 16.03 9.57 0.81
CA ILE A 157 16.95 8.48 1.11
C ILE A 157 18.16 9.07 1.80
N TYR A 158 18.61 8.44 2.88
CA TYR A 158 19.76 8.90 3.67
C TYR A 158 20.98 9.08 2.76
N LYS A 159 21.44 10.34 2.69
CA LYS A 159 22.60 10.74 1.90
C LYS A 159 23.77 11.14 2.81
N THR A 160 24.98 10.69 2.48
CA THR A 160 26.21 11.17 3.10
C THR A 160 27.38 11.01 2.13
N ASN A 161 28.38 11.91 2.18
CA ASN A 161 29.51 11.94 1.24
C ASN A 161 29.07 11.89 -0.24
N ASP A 162 28.01 12.63 -0.56
CA ASP A 162 27.36 12.64 -1.88
C ASP A 162 26.84 11.31 -2.43
N LYS A 163 26.69 10.29 -1.57
CA LYS A 163 26.13 8.99 -1.92
C LYS A 163 24.90 8.65 -1.09
N TYR A 164 23.96 7.94 -1.71
CA TYR A 164 22.72 7.48 -1.09
C TYR A 164 22.91 6.07 -0.52
N LEU A 165 22.36 5.82 0.66
CA LEU A 165 22.32 4.48 1.26
C LEU A 165 21.22 3.64 0.60
N ILE A 166 21.54 3.04 -0.55
CA ILE A 166 20.61 2.26 -1.37
C ILE A 166 21.24 0.98 -1.91
N PHE A 167 20.45 -0.09 -1.98
CA PHE A 167 20.83 -1.39 -2.53
C PHE A 167 19.85 -1.86 -3.60
N ALA A 168 20.31 -2.57 -4.62
CA ALA A 168 19.44 -3.21 -5.60
C ALA A 168 19.91 -4.63 -5.94
N LYS A 169 18.98 -5.58 -5.88
CA LYS A 169 19.08 -6.91 -6.47
C LYS A 169 18.40 -6.84 -7.85
N GLY A 170 19.10 -7.26 -8.90
CA GLY A 170 18.63 -7.15 -10.29
C GLY A 170 17.38 -8.00 -10.58
N ASP A 171 17.07 -8.19 -11.86
CA ASP A 171 15.95 -9.05 -12.29
C ASP A 171 16.19 -10.55 -12.03
N GLU A 172 15.20 -11.40 -12.34
CA GLU A 172 15.28 -12.86 -12.18
C GLU A 172 16.42 -13.53 -12.99
N LYS A 173 17.01 -12.81 -13.95
CA LYS A 173 18.13 -13.27 -14.79
C LYS A 173 19.46 -12.63 -14.38
N GLY A 174 19.48 -11.78 -13.35
CA GLY A 174 20.66 -11.07 -12.87
C GLY A 174 20.98 -9.77 -13.64
N ASN A 175 20.10 -9.27 -14.50
CA ASN A 175 20.29 -8.00 -15.19
C ASN A 175 19.94 -6.81 -14.27
N GLY A 176 20.72 -5.72 -14.34
CA GLY A 176 20.46 -4.51 -13.55
C GLY A 176 20.72 -4.64 -12.04
N SER A 177 21.41 -5.70 -11.58
CA SER A 177 21.91 -5.78 -10.21
C SER A 177 23.02 -4.75 -9.96
N ILE A 178 23.19 -4.29 -8.72
CA ILE A 178 24.40 -3.57 -8.33
C ILE A 178 25.61 -4.48 -8.60
N LYS A 179 26.41 -4.14 -9.62
CA LYS A 179 27.70 -4.81 -9.89
C LYS A 179 28.77 -4.38 -8.89
N LYS A 180 28.64 -3.15 -8.37
CA LYS A 180 29.58 -2.55 -7.41
C LYS A 180 28.83 -1.66 -6.43
N TYR A 181 28.99 -1.94 -5.14
CA TYR A 181 28.54 -1.05 -4.07
C TYR A 181 29.74 -0.29 -3.53
N ASP A 182 29.71 1.02 -3.68
CA ASP A 182 30.67 1.91 -3.04
C ASP A 182 30.22 2.23 -1.63
N ASN A 183 31.19 2.35 -0.72
CA ASN A 183 30.87 2.74 0.65
C ASN A 183 30.31 4.16 0.68
N VAL A 184 29.26 4.32 1.47
CA VAL A 184 28.51 5.56 1.66
C VAL A 184 28.99 6.24 2.94
N THR A 185 29.15 5.48 4.02
CA THR A 185 29.59 6.01 5.33
C THR A 185 31.11 5.93 5.51
N THR A 186 31.65 6.82 6.33
CA THR A 186 33.04 6.72 6.80
C THR A 186 33.18 5.53 7.75
N TRP A 187 34.27 4.76 7.59
CA TRP A 187 34.51 3.59 8.43
C TRP A 187 35.24 4.02 9.70
N THR A 188 34.51 4.05 10.80
CA THR A 188 35.06 4.21 12.15
C THR A 188 34.93 2.89 12.90
N ASN A 189 35.84 2.64 13.85
CA ASN A 189 35.63 1.51 14.77
C ASN A 189 34.41 1.82 15.62
N ILE A 190 33.55 0.83 15.89
CA ILE A 190 32.43 1.00 16.82
C ILE A 190 32.72 0.11 18.02
N TYR A 191 32.92 0.74 19.18
CA TYR A 191 33.15 0.01 20.44
C TYR A 191 31.82 -0.26 21.12
N ASN A 192 31.69 -1.44 21.70
CA ASN A 192 30.46 -1.90 22.31
C ASN A 192 30.77 -2.59 23.65
N ILE A 193 30.01 -2.22 24.68
CA ILE A 193 30.09 -2.79 26.02
C ILE A 193 29.20 -4.04 26.05
N GLN A 194 29.83 -5.21 26.01
CA GLN A 194 29.13 -6.51 26.04
C GLN A 194 28.65 -6.85 27.45
N ASN A 195 29.44 -6.50 28.47
CA ASN A 195 29.13 -6.71 29.87
C ASN A 195 29.85 -5.66 30.72
N LEU A 196 29.15 -5.12 31.73
CA LEU A 196 29.69 -4.22 32.73
C LEU A 196 29.17 -4.62 34.12
N GLU A 197 30.08 -5.12 34.96
CA GLU A 197 29.76 -5.53 36.32
C GLU A 197 30.29 -4.51 37.33
N TRP A 198 29.46 -4.23 38.33
CA TRP A 198 29.78 -3.28 39.40
C TRP A 198 30.10 -4.01 40.70
N THR A 199 31.06 -3.48 41.45
CA THR A 199 31.12 -3.70 42.90
C THR A 199 30.25 -2.66 43.58
N THR A 200 29.63 -3.05 44.70
CA THR A 200 28.85 -2.15 45.53
C THR A 200 29.58 -1.86 46.83
N LYS A 201 29.33 -0.67 47.37
CA LYS A 201 29.65 -0.31 48.75
C LYS A 201 28.35 -0.02 49.49
N LYS A 202 28.37 -0.25 50.79
CA LYS A 202 27.25 0.10 51.66
C LYS A 202 27.29 1.59 51.99
N THR A 203 26.14 2.25 51.92
CA THR A 203 25.95 3.66 52.32
C THR A 203 24.66 3.78 53.10
N GLN A 204 24.58 4.77 54.00
CA GLN A 204 23.40 5.02 54.83
C GLN A 204 22.56 6.12 54.21
N GLU A 205 21.27 5.85 54.01
CA GLU A 205 20.29 6.83 53.55
C GLU A 205 19.22 7.06 54.62
N LYS A 206 18.84 8.32 54.81
CA LYS A 206 17.76 8.70 55.72
C LYS A 206 16.45 8.72 54.96
N ILE A 207 15.53 7.84 55.32
CA ILE A 207 14.15 7.85 54.83
C ILE A 207 13.21 8.35 55.92
N VAL A 208 12.18 9.10 55.51
CA VAL A 208 11.12 9.57 56.41
C VAL A 208 9.92 8.66 56.22
N GLU A 209 9.60 7.89 57.26
CA GLU A 209 8.45 6.99 57.28
C GLU A 209 7.36 7.60 58.17
N LYS A 210 6.13 7.67 57.67
CA LYS A 210 4.97 8.17 58.45
C LYS A 210 4.41 7.04 59.29
N GLU A 211 4.70 7.08 60.59
CA GLU A 211 4.16 6.13 61.56
C GLU A 211 3.19 6.88 62.48
N ASN A 212 1.90 6.51 62.45
CA ASN A 212 0.82 7.17 63.20
C ASN A 212 0.72 8.70 62.98
N GLY A 213 1.00 9.17 61.76
CA GLY A 213 0.90 10.59 61.40
C GLY A 213 2.08 11.46 61.88
N ILE A 214 3.12 10.84 62.46
CA ILE A 214 4.36 11.50 62.86
C ILE A 214 5.46 11.05 61.88
N ASP A 215 6.19 12.02 61.32
CA ASP A 215 7.35 11.77 60.48
C ASP A 215 8.50 11.23 61.37
N LYS A 216 8.89 9.97 61.17
CA LYS A 216 10.07 9.37 61.83
C LYS A 216 11.19 9.18 60.81
N GLU A 217 12.38 9.70 61.15
CA GLU A 217 13.60 9.41 60.39
C GLU A 217 14.08 8.00 60.70
N LYS A 218 14.25 7.19 59.65
CA LYS A 218 14.82 5.85 59.71
C LYS A 218 16.04 5.82 58.80
N VAL A 219 17.17 5.40 59.35
CA VAL A 219 18.40 5.21 58.58
C VAL A 219 18.39 3.78 58.04
N ILE A 220 18.41 3.64 56.73
CA ILE A 220 18.53 2.34 56.05
C ILE A 220 19.91 2.24 55.39
N GLU A 221 20.44 1.03 55.36
CA GLU A 221 21.69 0.72 54.67
C GLU A 221 21.37 0.27 53.25
N ILE A 222 21.93 0.95 52.26
CA ILE A 222 21.73 0.69 50.83
C ILE A 222 23.05 0.34 50.15
N ASP A 223 23.00 -0.56 49.18
CA ASP A 223 24.13 -0.88 48.31
C ASP A 223 24.17 0.09 47.12
N VAL A 224 25.25 0.87 47.02
CA VAL A 224 25.49 1.78 45.90
C VAL A 224 26.69 1.32 45.09
N LYS A 225 26.65 1.50 43.76
CA LYS A 225 27.77 1.19 42.87
C LYS A 225 29.03 1.97 43.33
N ASP A 226 30.20 1.34 43.29
CA ASP A 226 31.47 1.96 43.68
C ASP A 226 32.56 1.83 42.60
N LYS A 227 32.83 0.60 42.15
CA LYS A 227 33.91 0.33 41.17
C LYS A 227 33.42 -0.57 40.06
N ILE A 228 34.04 -0.44 38.89
CA ILE A 228 33.89 -1.42 37.80
C ILE A 228 34.65 -2.69 38.20
N LYS A 229 33.92 -3.78 38.45
CA LYS A 229 34.44 -5.11 38.78
C LYS A 229 34.96 -5.81 37.54
N ASN A 230 34.17 -5.78 36.47
CA ASN A 230 34.49 -6.42 35.21
C ASN A 230 33.92 -5.62 34.06
N ILE A 231 34.65 -5.53 32.95
CA ILE A 231 34.19 -4.87 31.73
C ILE A 231 34.68 -5.66 30.53
N ASN A 232 33.75 -6.04 29.66
CA ASN A 232 34.05 -6.70 28.40
C ASN A 232 33.66 -5.77 27.25
N ILE A 233 34.66 -5.31 26.52
CA ILE A 233 34.50 -4.42 25.38
C ILE A 233 34.83 -5.20 24.11
N SER A 234 33.94 -5.02 23.14
CA SER A 234 34.10 -5.55 21.80
C SER A 234 34.18 -4.41 20.79
N VAL A 235 34.77 -4.68 19.64
CA VAL A 235 34.93 -3.72 18.56
C VAL A 235 34.37 -4.29 17.27
N LEU A 236 33.47 -3.55 16.64
CA LEU A 236 33.22 -3.74 15.21
C LEU A 236 34.30 -2.95 14.46
N PRO A 237 35.20 -3.63 13.73
CA PRO A 237 36.31 -2.97 13.09
C PRO A 237 35.83 -2.07 11.96
N ASN A 238 36.62 -1.05 11.70
CA ASN A 238 36.48 -0.18 10.53
C ASN A 238 36.88 -0.87 9.22
N TYR A 239 36.75 -2.19 9.09
CA TYR A 239 37.01 -2.94 7.87
C TYR A 239 36.08 -4.16 7.80
N LEU A 240 35.95 -4.76 6.62
CA LEU A 240 35.22 -6.02 6.43
C LEU A 240 36.17 -7.15 6.07
N LEU A 241 35.85 -8.34 6.58
CA LEU A 241 36.55 -9.60 6.24
C LEU A 241 36.04 -10.24 4.94
N THR A 242 35.06 -9.61 4.27
CA THR A 242 34.43 -10.11 3.05
C THR A 242 34.30 -9.01 2.02
N THR A 243 34.34 -9.39 0.75
CA THR A 243 34.10 -8.52 -0.40
C THR A 243 32.62 -8.40 -0.78
N SER A 244 31.74 -9.14 -0.09
CA SER A 244 30.29 -9.15 -0.27
C SER A 244 29.71 -7.73 -0.28
N LEU A 245 28.91 -7.44 -1.31
CA LEU A 245 28.21 -6.16 -1.43
C LEU A 245 27.16 -6.01 -0.31
N GLN A 246 26.52 -7.11 0.08
CA GLN A 246 25.56 -7.16 1.17
C GLN A 246 26.21 -6.81 2.51
N ALA A 247 27.39 -7.35 2.78
CA ALA A 247 28.13 -7.03 4.00
C ALA A 247 28.55 -5.54 4.05
N LYS A 248 28.96 -4.95 2.91
CA LYS A 248 29.25 -3.52 2.80
C LYS A 248 28.02 -2.66 3.11
N PHE A 249 26.88 -2.99 2.52
CA PHE A 249 25.63 -2.27 2.76
C PHE A 249 25.15 -2.41 4.21
N ASN A 250 25.20 -3.62 4.79
CA ASN A 250 24.80 -3.84 6.18
C ASN A 250 25.66 -3.02 7.14
N ARG A 251 26.99 -3.01 6.94
CA ARG A 251 27.89 -2.19 7.74
C ARG A 251 27.59 -0.71 7.59
N ASP A 252 27.43 -0.21 6.37
CA ASP A 252 27.15 1.22 6.15
C ASP A 252 25.80 1.63 6.75
N THR A 253 24.81 0.72 6.72
CA THR A 253 23.54 0.90 7.43
C THR A 253 23.76 0.99 8.94
N TYR A 254 24.56 0.10 9.54
CA TYR A 254 24.85 0.19 10.97
C TYR A 254 25.58 1.49 11.33
N GLN A 255 26.60 1.85 10.55
CA GLN A 255 27.37 3.07 10.73
C GLN A 255 26.48 4.31 10.65
N ALA A 256 25.55 4.35 9.70
CA ALA A 256 24.58 5.42 9.58
C ALA A 256 23.68 5.47 10.82
N LEU A 257 23.10 4.34 11.24
CA LEU A 257 22.22 4.30 12.42
C LEU A 257 22.96 4.76 13.68
N ILE A 258 24.09 4.14 14.03
CA ILE A 258 24.81 4.46 15.27
C ILE A 258 25.39 5.88 15.26
N SER A 259 25.92 6.36 14.12
CA SER A 259 26.48 7.71 14.03
C SER A 259 25.41 8.77 14.24
N ASN A 260 24.22 8.59 13.65
CA ASN A 260 23.13 9.54 13.82
C ASN A 260 22.47 9.40 15.20
N SER A 261 22.32 8.18 15.75
CA SER A 261 21.86 7.98 17.12
C SER A 261 22.79 8.71 18.09
N THR A 262 24.10 8.61 17.87
CA THR A 262 25.11 9.24 18.72
C THR A 262 25.06 10.77 18.63
N LYS A 263 24.80 11.33 17.45
CA LYS A 263 24.59 12.79 17.29
C LYS A 263 23.36 13.27 18.05
N LEU A 264 22.22 12.59 17.87
CA LEU A 264 20.97 12.93 18.56
C LEU A 264 21.09 12.75 20.08
N PHE A 265 21.77 11.69 20.52
CA PHE A 265 22.07 11.44 21.93
C PHE A 265 23.00 12.50 22.53
N LYS A 266 24.05 12.93 21.79
CA LYS A 266 24.89 14.06 22.19
C LYS A 266 24.06 15.32 22.40
N ASP A 267 23.15 15.65 21.48
CA ASP A 267 22.33 16.85 21.57
C ASP A 267 21.37 16.82 22.77
N ASP A 268 20.88 15.64 23.14
CA ASP A 268 20.06 15.42 24.34
C ASP A 268 20.89 15.51 25.64
N LEU A 269 22.05 14.85 25.67
CA LEU A 269 22.95 14.90 26.82
C LEU A 269 23.52 16.30 27.08
N SER A 270 23.79 17.06 26.02
CA SER A 270 24.31 18.44 26.14
C SER A 270 23.28 19.40 26.75
N LYS A 271 21.99 19.05 26.76
CA LYS A 271 20.93 19.82 27.42
C LYS A 271 20.70 19.37 28.86
N THR A 272 21.21 18.21 29.24
CA THR A 272 20.96 17.58 30.53
C THR A 272 22.14 17.84 31.48
N LYS A 273 21.85 18.38 32.67
CA LYS A 273 22.83 18.64 33.74
C LYS A 273 22.99 17.45 34.69
N LEU A 274 24.20 17.22 35.22
CA LEU A 274 24.47 16.16 36.21
C LEU A 274 23.71 16.36 37.51
N ASN A 275 23.64 17.61 37.99
CA ASN A 275 22.83 18.03 39.13
C ASN A 275 21.95 19.22 38.72
N SER A 276 20.66 18.98 38.54
CA SER A 276 19.71 20.01 38.09
C SER A 276 19.50 21.13 39.12
N GLN A 277 19.81 20.90 40.40
CA GLN A 277 19.68 21.89 41.47
C GLN A 277 20.89 22.82 41.57
N ASP A 278 22.04 22.45 41.00
CA ASP A 278 23.24 23.29 40.96
C ASP A 278 23.32 24.07 39.63
N PRO A 279 23.25 25.41 39.65
CA PRO A 279 23.40 26.25 38.47
C PRO A 279 24.74 26.05 37.75
N ASN A 280 25.80 25.67 38.47
CA ASN A 280 27.17 25.49 37.96
C ASN A 280 27.49 24.05 37.52
N SER A 281 26.54 23.12 37.62
CA SER A 281 26.79 21.74 37.21
C SER A 281 27.06 21.65 35.71
N ILE A 282 28.03 20.80 35.35
CA ILE A 282 28.39 20.53 33.96
C ILE A 282 27.32 19.62 33.31
N THR A 283 27.28 19.65 31.98
CA THR A 283 26.40 18.75 31.23
C THR A 283 26.95 17.32 31.25
N TYR A 284 26.07 16.34 31.01
CA TYR A 284 26.50 14.96 30.82
C TYR A 284 27.52 14.85 29.68
N TRP A 285 27.34 15.59 28.60
CA TRP A 285 28.27 15.55 27.46
C TRP A 285 29.66 16.10 27.81
N ASP A 286 29.73 17.24 28.52
CA ASP A 286 31.02 17.84 28.91
C ASP A 286 31.84 16.92 29.83
N SER A 287 31.14 16.15 30.68
CA SER A 287 31.78 15.15 31.53
C SER A 287 32.43 14.01 30.74
N ILE A 288 31.89 13.66 29.56
CA ILE A 288 32.48 12.64 28.68
C ILE A 288 33.80 13.18 28.11
N PHE A 289 33.84 14.45 27.69
CA PHE A 289 35.07 15.09 27.19
C PHE A 289 36.18 15.16 28.24
N LYS A 290 35.85 15.50 29.50
CA LYS A 290 36.82 15.45 30.62
C LYS A 290 37.41 14.06 30.82
N ASN A 291 36.62 13.02 30.58
CA ASN A 291 36.98 11.64 30.87
C ASN A 291 37.60 10.89 29.69
N ALA A 292 37.50 11.37 28.46
CA ALA A 292 37.80 10.56 27.27
C ALA A 292 39.13 10.90 26.57
N ASN A 293 39.86 11.95 26.99
CA ASN A 293 41.11 12.40 26.34
C ASN A 293 41.00 12.52 24.81
N VAL A 294 39.89 13.07 24.32
CA VAL A 294 39.60 13.17 22.88
C VAL A 294 39.82 14.60 22.40
N SER A 295 40.27 14.76 21.16
CA SER A 295 40.44 16.08 20.49
C SER A 295 39.15 16.91 20.54
N GLN A 296 39.28 18.23 20.60
CA GLN A 296 38.14 19.17 20.56
C GLN A 296 37.31 19.03 19.28
N ASP A 297 37.92 18.62 18.16
CA ASP A 297 37.25 18.44 16.87
C ASP A 297 36.64 17.04 16.67
N ALA A 298 36.66 16.19 17.70
CA ALA A 298 36.19 14.82 17.58
C ALA A 298 34.69 14.74 17.32
N THR A 299 34.32 13.83 16.43
CA THR A 299 32.91 13.52 16.18
C THR A 299 32.27 12.90 17.41
N ALA A 300 30.94 13.00 17.54
CA ALA A 300 30.23 12.44 18.68
C ALA A 300 30.50 10.93 18.87
N LEU A 301 30.64 10.18 17.77
CA LEU A 301 30.97 8.76 17.80
C LEU A 301 32.42 8.51 18.27
N GLU A 302 33.39 9.33 17.84
CA GLU A 302 34.77 9.25 18.33
C GLU A 302 34.86 9.57 19.82
N THR A 303 34.09 10.57 20.29
CA THR A 303 34.01 10.91 21.71
C THR A 303 33.52 9.73 22.54
N ILE A 304 32.41 9.10 22.13
CA ILE A 304 31.87 7.92 22.82
C ILE A 304 32.84 6.74 22.75
N ASN A 305 33.46 6.49 21.60
CA ASN A 305 34.45 5.43 21.45
C ASN A 305 35.65 5.63 22.39
N GLY A 306 36.20 6.85 22.46
CA GLY A 306 37.29 7.19 23.36
C GLY A 306 36.91 6.98 24.83
N PHE A 307 35.69 7.40 25.20
CA PHE A 307 35.15 7.16 26.54
C PHE A 307 35.07 5.67 26.88
N ILE A 308 34.47 4.86 26.00
CA ILE A 308 34.34 3.41 26.20
C ILE A 308 35.71 2.76 26.40
N LYS A 309 36.69 3.07 25.55
CA LYS A 309 38.06 2.55 25.69
C LYS A 309 38.66 2.89 27.05
N ASN A 310 38.49 4.11 27.53
CA ASN A 310 39.08 4.55 28.79
C ASN A 310 38.44 3.88 30.03
N LEU A 311 37.25 3.27 29.90
CA LEU A 311 36.63 2.55 31.03
C LEU A 311 37.49 1.39 31.54
N GLN A 312 38.32 0.77 30.69
CA GLN A 312 39.26 -0.27 31.13
C GLN A 312 40.26 0.25 32.16
N ASN A 313 40.73 1.50 32.00
CA ASN A 313 41.67 2.12 32.93
C ASN A 313 41.02 2.52 34.26
N LYS A 314 39.69 2.50 34.33
CA LYS A 314 38.88 2.78 35.52
C LYS A 314 38.49 1.51 36.29
N LYS A 315 38.86 0.32 35.80
CA LYS A 315 38.64 -0.94 36.51
C LYS A 315 39.27 -0.90 37.90
N ASP A 316 38.55 -1.41 38.90
CA ASP A 316 38.97 -1.49 40.31
C ASP A 316 39.29 -0.14 40.99
N LYS A 317 39.02 1.00 40.34
CA LYS A 317 39.10 2.35 40.92
C LYS A 317 37.72 2.79 41.43
N SER A 318 37.69 3.47 42.58
CA SER A 318 36.46 4.10 43.08
C SER A 318 36.04 5.24 42.17
N LEU A 319 34.76 5.27 41.85
CA LEU A 319 34.14 6.26 40.96
C LEU A 319 33.21 7.18 41.74
N THR A 320 33.08 8.41 41.26
CA THR A 320 32.06 9.33 41.78
C THR A 320 30.67 8.95 41.30
N GLU A 321 29.64 9.40 42.01
CA GLU A 321 28.24 9.18 41.59
C GLU A 321 27.97 9.75 40.18
N GLU A 322 28.55 10.91 39.87
CA GLU A 322 28.48 11.52 38.54
C GLU A 322 29.10 10.63 37.46
N GLU A 323 30.29 10.07 37.72
CA GLU A 323 30.93 9.15 36.78
C GLU A 323 30.09 7.89 36.56
N ILE A 324 29.53 7.32 37.62
CA ILE A 324 28.66 6.14 37.55
C ILE A 324 27.40 6.43 36.73
N ASN A 325 26.79 7.61 36.92
CA ASN A 325 25.59 8.03 36.18
C ASN A 325 25.90 8.21 34.68
N VAL A 326 27.02 8.84 34.34
CA VAL A 326 27.47 9.02 32.94
C VAL A 326 27.73 7.66 32.29
N ILE A 327 28.47 6.77 32.97
CA ILE A 327 28.76 5.42 32.47
C ILE A 327 27.46 4.66 32.22
N THR A 328 26.52 4.68 33.17
CA THR A 328 25.24 3.95 33.07
C THR A 328 24.39 4.45 31.90
N LYS A 329 24.37 5.77 31.64
CA LYS A 329 23.64 6.34 30.48
C LYS A 329 24.27 5.92 29.15
N VAL A 330 25.60 6.02 29.04
CA VAL A 330 26.33 5.63 27.82
C VAL A 330 26.20 4.13 27.56
N GLU A 331 26.31 3.30 28.61
CA GLU A 331 26.08 1.86 28.54
C GLU A 331 24.67 1.55 28.00
N SER A 332 23.64 2.17 28.57
CA SER A 332 22.25 1.98 28.14
C SER A 332 22.05 2.36 26.67
N PHE A 333 22.59 3.51 26.25
CA PHE A 333 22.56 3.96 24.86
C PHE A 333 23.18 2.95 23.89
N ILE A 334 24.38 2.46 24.21
CA ILE A 334 25.11 1.47 23.38
C ILE A 334 24.33 0.16 23.33
N HIS A 335 23.84 -0.29 24.48
CA HIS A 335 23.10 -1.54 24.61
C HIS A 335 21.81 -1.51 23.77
N SER A 336 21.02 -0.45 23.87
CA SER A 336 19.80 -0.27 23.07
C SER A 336 20.08 -0.28 21.57
N ASN A 337 21.09 0.47 21.10
CA ASN A 337 21.45 0.48 19.67
C ASN A 337 21.96 -0.89 19.18
N THR A 338 22.66 -1.62 20.04
CA THR A 338 23.15 -2.97 19.76
C THR A 338 22.00 -3.97 19.63
N ILE A 339 21.06 -3.94 20.59
CA ILE A 339 19.87 -4.80 20.57
C ILE A 339 19.02 -4.51 19.33
N GLU A 340 18.73 -3.24 19.06
CA GLU A 340 17.86 -2.88 17.95
C GLU A 340 18.48 -3.30 16.61
N TYR A 341 19.77 -3.03 16.43
CA TYR A 341 20.47 -3.50 15.24
C TYR A 341 20.55 -5.05 15.18
N GLY A 342 20.77 -5.72 16.31
CA GLY A 342 20.71 -7.18 16.42
C GLY A 342 19.35 -7.74 15.99
N ASN A 343 18.25 -7.13 16.45
CA ASN A 343 16.88 -7.50 16.10
C ASN A 343 16.60 -7.33 14.60
N LEU A 344 17.06 -6.21 14.01
CA LEU A 344 16.89 -5.93 12.58
C LEU A 344 17.63 -6.93 11.70
N THR A 345 18.84 -7.29 12.13
CA THR A 345 19.74 -8.10 11.34
C THR A 345 19.68 -9.58 11.64
N GLY A 346 19.04 -10.02 12.72
CA GLY A 346 19.11 -11.40 13.21
C GLY A 346 20.54 -11.86 13.54
N LEU A 347 21.48 -10.92 13.68
CA LEU A 347 22.90 -11.22 13.88
C LEU A 347 23.19 -11.49 15.35
N SER A 348 23.97 -12.54 15.59
CA SER A 348 24.72 -12.69 16.83
C SER A 348 26.10 -12.06 16.65
N PHE A 349 26.50 -11.21 17.60
CA PHE A 349 27.83 -10.62 17.69
C PHE A 349 28.82 -11.74 18.06
N VAL A 350 29.37 -12.46 17.08
CA VAL A 350 30.33 -13.56 17.33
C VAL A 350 31.74 -12.99 17.48
N SER A 351 32.43 -13.37 18.55
CA SER A 351 33.79 -12.98 18.90
C SER A 351 34.70 -14.20 18.98
N ASN A 352 35.62 -14.35 18.02
CA ASN A 352 36.63 -15.42 18.04
C ASN A 352 38.08 -14.89 18.00
N ASN A 353 38.30 -13.60 17.78
CA ASN A 353 39.63 -12.98 17.63
C ASN A 353 39.71 -11.65 18.38
N LYS A 354 40.91 -11.27 18.85
CA LYS A 354 41.18 -9.96 19.46
C LYS A 354 41.90 -9.03 18.48
N ASN A 355 41.67 -7.72 18.57
CA ASN A 355 42.44 -6.72 17.82
C ASN A 355 43.80 -6.43 18.52
N ASN A 356 44.62 -5.57 17.92
CA ASN A 356 45.93 -5.18 18.47
C ASN A 356 45.84 -4.47 19.84
N GLU A 357 44.67 -3.93 20.18
CA GLU A 357 44.39 -3.30 21.47
C GLU A 357 43.77 -4.30 22.48
N GLY A 358 43.64 -5.59 22.13
CA GLY A 358 43.13 -6.66 22.99
C GLY A 358 41.60 -6.80 23.05
N PHE A 359 40.84 -6.00 22.28
CA PHE A 359 39.38 -6.03 22.22
C PHE A 359 38.86 -7.16 21.33
N ASN A 360 37.77 -7.80 21.78
CA ASN A 360 37.07 -8.82 21.01
C ASN A 360 36.52 -8.24 19.71
N ILE A 361 36.96 -8.77 18.57
CA ILE A 361 36.48 -8.35 17.25
C ILE A 361 35.12 -8.98 17.01
N VAL A 362 34.13 -8.15 16.74
CA VAL A 362 32.84 -8.61 16.26
C VAL A 362 32.79 -8.49 14.74
N THR A 363 32.23 -9.51 14.10
CA THR A 363 31.94 -9.50 12.67
C THR A 363 30.44 -9.65 12.44
N PHE A 364 29.90 -9.00 11.41
CA PHE A 364 28.56 -9.32 10.91
C PHE A 364 28.57 -10.79 10.45
N LYS A 365 28.00 -11.70 11.25
CA LYS A 365 28.12 -13.14 11.06
C LYS A 365 27.64 -13.58 9.68
N THR A 366 28.48 -14.35 9.00
CA THR A 366 28.05 -15.50 8.21
C THR A 366 28.90 -16.74 8.50
N ILE A 367 29.52 -16.88 9.67
CA ILE A 367 30.36 -18.03 9.99
C ILE A 367 29.47 -19.24 10.34
N SER A 368 29.52 -20.31 9.53
CA SER A 368 28.93 -21.62 9.82
C SER A 368 29.55 -22.25 11.06
N ASP A 369 28.91 -23.28 11.63
CA ASP A 369 29.44 -24.05 12.76
C ASP A 369 30.82 -24.69 12.49
N LYS A 370 31.26 -24.68 11.22
CA LYS A 370 32.58 -25.13 10.74
C LYS A 370 33.58 -24.00 10.44
N GLY A 371 33.25 -22.74 10.70
CA GLY A 371 34.17 -21.60 10.49
C GLY A 371 34.09 -20.91 9.12
N ASN A 372 33.24 -21.35 8.19
CA ASN A 372 33.15 -20.78 6.83
C ASN A 372 32.06 -19.71 6.67
N TYR A 373 32.34 -18.65 5.92
CA TYR A 373 31.40 -17.57 5.56
C TYR A 373 30.29 -18.04 4.59
N ILE A 374 29.01 -17.92 4.98
CA ILE A 374 27.80 -18.22 4.19
C ILE A 374 27.03 -16.91 3.89
N ASP A 375 27.44 -16.21 2.84
CA ASP A 375 26.92 -14.91 2.41
C ASP A 375 25.41 -14.90 2.04
N SER A 376 24.83 -16.06 1.71
CA SER A 376 23.48 -16.16 1.10
C SER A 376 22.30 -15.87 2.05
N ASN A 377 22.52 -15.75 3.37
CA ASN A 377 21.46 -15.64 4.37
C ASN A 377 21.49 -14.32 5.17
N SER A 378 21.83 -13.18 4.55
CA SER A 378 21.69 -11.86 5.19
C SER A 378 20.23 -11.60 5.61
N THR A 379 19.95 -11.83 6.89
CA THR A 379 18.63 -11.69 7.52
C THR A 379 18.13 -10.25 7.50
N LEU A 380 19.02 -9.25 7.56
CA LEU A 380 18.66 -7.83 7.40
C LEU A 380 18.10 -7.56 6.00
N LEU A 381 18.87 -7.85 4.96
CA LEU A 381 18.42 -7.55 3.59
C LEU A 381 17.16 -8.36 3.26
N ASN A 382 17.10 -9.63 3.66
CA ASN A 382 15.92 -10.44 3.42
C ASN A 382 14.69 -9.97 4.21
N SER A 383 14.86 -9.30 5.37
CA SER A 383 13.75 -8.72 6.15
C SER A 383 13.31 -7.33 5.66
N LEU A 384 14.20 -6.61 4.97
CA LEU A 384 13.96 -5.27 4.40
C LEU A 384 13.49 -5.30 2.94
N PHE A 385 13.87 -6.32 2.16
CA PHE A 385 13.36 -6.48 0.79
C PHE A 385 11.92 -7.01 0.79
N GLY A 386 11.03 -6.26 0.14
CA GLY A 386 9.67 -6.72 -0.17
C GLY A 386 9.59 -7.64 -1.38
N GLU A 387 8.36 -7.88 -1.85
CA GLU A 387 8.14 -8.58 -3.12
C GLU A 387 8.82 -7.83 -4.27
N ALA A 388 9.41 -8.57 -5.22
CA ALA A 388 10.05 -8.00 -6.41
C ALA A 388 9.14 -7.00 -7.13
N HIS A 389 9.69 -5.83 -7.44
CA HIS A 389 8.97 -4.70 -8.01
C HIS A 389 8.65 -4.99 -9.48
N ARG A 390 7.39 -4.81 -9.86
CA ARG A 390 6.87 -5.01 -11.22
C ARG A 390 6.21 -3.71 -11.69
N PRO A 391 7.00 -2.64 -11.88
CA PRO A 391 6.46 -1.37 -12.34
C PRO A 391 6.03 -1.48 -13.81
N ILE A 392 4.91 -0.86 -14.15
CA ILE A 392 4.51 -0.61 -15.53
C ILE A 392 4.14 0.86 -15.71
N ALA A 393 4.61 1.46 -16.81
CA ALA A 393 4.37 2.87 -17.09
C ALA A 393 3.89 3.12 -18.52
N THR A 394 4.42 2.37 -19.48
CA THR A 394 4.17 2.61 -20.91
C THR A 394 3.02 1.76 -21.42
N TRP A 395 2.28 2.28 -22.40
CA TRP A 395 1.16 1.53 -23.02
C TRP A 395 1.59 0.12 -23.49
N ALA A 396 2.78 0.00 -24.08
CA ALA A 396 3.33 -1.28 -24.53
C ALA A 396 3.50 -2.30 -23.38
N GLU A 397 3.95 -1.87 -22.20
CA GLU A 397 4.07 -2.74 -21.02
C GLU A 397 2.70 -3.24 -20.55
N TYR A 398 1.67 -2.39 -20.57
CA TYR A 398 0.31 -2.83 -20.23
C TYR A 398 -0.20 -3.92 -21.17
N TRP A 399 0.13 -3.88 -22.47
CA TRP A 399 -0.25 -4.94 -23.41
C TRP A 399 0.44 -6.28 -23.15
N GLN A 400 1.61 -6.29 -22.51
CA GLN A 400 2.28 -7.54 -22.11
C GLN A 400 1.47 -8.32 -21.05
N PHE A 401 0.67 -7.60 -20.25
CA PHE A 401 -0.30 -8.20 -19.31
C PHE A 401 -1.64 -8.55 -19.97
N GLY A 402 -1.77 -8.30 -21.27
CA GLY A 402 -2.93 -8.64 -22.09
C GLY A 402 -3.83 -7.44 -22.43
N PRO A 403 -4.79 -7.65 -23.35
CA PRO A 403 -5.63 -6.58 -23.89
C PRO A 403 -6.43 -5.82 -22.83
N PHE A 404 -6.81 -6.47 -21.73
CA PHE A 404 -7.54 -5.82 -20.64
C PHE A 404 -6.75 -4.67 -20.01
N TYR A 405 -5.45 -4.88 -19.78
CA TYR A 405 -4.57 -3.88 -19.20
C TYR A 405 -4.34 -2.73 -20.18
N GLY A 406 -4.06 -3.03 -21.45
CA GLY A 406 -3.84 -2.00 -22.48
C GLY A 406 -5.09 -1.17 -22.82
N LEU A 407 -6.28 -1.78 -22.84
CA LEU A 407 -7.53 -1.13 -23.25
C LEU A 407 -8.29 -0.45 -22.10
N PHE A 408 -8.25 -1.01 -20.89
CA PHE A 408 -9.05 -0.48 -19.77
C PHE A 408 -8.20 0.08 -18.64
N VAL A 409 -7.15 -0.64 -18.21
CA VAL A 409 -6.36 -0.21 -17.04
C VAL A 409 -5.50 1.00 -17.36
N TYR A 410 -4.76 0.98 -18.47
CA TYR A 410 -3.89 2.09 -18.88
C TYR A 410 -4.61 3.45 -18.98
N PRO A 411 -5.70 3.60 -19.77
CA PRO A 411 -6.34 4.91 -19.92
C PRO A 411 -6.97 5.42 -18.62
N ILE A 412 -7.53 4.52 -17.79
CA ILE A 412 -8.10 4.92 -16.49
C ILE A 412 -6.99 5.30 -15.52
N ASN A 413 -5.82 4.65 -15.56
CA ASN A 413 -4.66 5.02 -14.75
C ASN A 413 -4.13 6.41 -15.15
N GLN A 414 -4.00 6.68 -16.45
CA GLN A 414 -3.58 7.98 -16.96
C GLN A 414 -4.56 9.09 -16.56
N LEU A 415 -5.87 8.82 -16.62
CA LEU A 415 -6.90 9.74 -16.16
C LEU A 415 -6.77 10.02 -14.66
N LEU A 416 -6.76 8.97 -13.83
CA LEU A 416 -6.71 9.10 -12.38
C LEU A 416 -5.42 9.77 -11.90
N GLY A 417 -4.27 9.25 -12.33
CA GLY A 417 -2.97 9.79 -11.96
C GLY A 417 -2.75 11.21 -12.49
N GLY A 418 -3.25 11.54 -13.68
CA GLY A 418 -3.23 12.89 -14.22
C GLY A 418 -3.97 13.88 -13.31
N ILE A 419 -5.15 13.51 -12.79
CA ILE A 419 -5.92 14.34 -11.86
C ILE A 419 -5.21 14.46 -10.50
N ILE A 420 -4.71 13.35 -9.96
CA ILE A 420 -3.97 13.35 -8.69
C ILE A 420 -2.73 14.24 -8.79
N ASN A 421 -2.02 14.20 -9.91
CA ASN A 421 -0.85 15.05 -10.15
C ASN A 421 -1.22 16.52 -10.28
N ALA A 422 -2.29 16.84 -11.01
CA ALA A 422 -2.77 18.22 -11.14
C ALA A 422 -3.28 18.82 -9.82
N THR A 423 -3.60 17.98 -8.82
CA THR A 423 -4.15 18.41 -7.54
C THR A 423 -3.22 18.15 -6.35
N SER A 424 -1.96 17.75 -6.59
CA SER A 424 -1.06 17.20 -5.57
C SER A 424 -0.85 18.07 -4.33
N GLN A 425 -0.96 19.40 -4.48
CA GLN A 425 -0.90 20.37 -3.38
C GLN A 425 -1.98 20.16 -2.30
N LEU A 426 -3.05 19.43 -2.60
CA LEU A 426 -4.15 19.13 -1.66
C LEU A 426 -3.87 17.90 -0.79
N GLY A 427 -2.68 17.28 -0.91
CA GLY A 427 -2.28 16.11 -0.13
C GLY A 427 -3.24 14.94 -0.34
N GLY A 428 -3.76 14.36 0.76
CA GLY A 428 -4.73 13.26 0.71
C GLY A 428 -6.01 13.55 -0.07
N TRP A 429 -6.43 14.81 -0.15
CA TRP A 429 -7.62 15.20 -0.91
C TRP A 429 -7.45 15.01 -2.43
N SER A 430 -6.22 15.10 -2.94
CA SER A 430 -5.91 14.87 -4.36
C SER A 430 -6.37 13.48 -4.81
N VAL A 431 -6.14 12.47 -3.96
CA VAL A 431 -6.58 11.09 -4.20
C VAL A 431 -8.11 11.00 -4.20
N ILE A 432 -8.78 11.61 -3.21
CA ILE A 432 -10.25 11.59 -3.11
C ILE A 432 -10.90 12.24 -4.33
N ILE A 433 -10.42 13.42 -4.73
CA ILE A 433 -10.90 14.16 -5.90
C ILE A 433 -10.62 13.37 -7.19
N GLY A 434 -9.41 12.81 -7.32
CA GLY A 434 -9.04 11.94 -8.43
C GLY A 434 -9.99 10.76 -8.58
N LEU A 435 -10.26 10.04 -7.48
CA LEU A 435 -11.20 8.93 -7.47
C LEU A 435 -12.62 9.38 -7.79
N LEU A 436 -13.09 10.49 -7.21
CA LEU A 436 -14.43 11.03 -7.44
C LEU A 436 -14.66 11.34 -8.92
N ILE A 437 -13.78 12.12 -9.53
CA ILE A 437 -13.89 12.53 -10.93
C ILE A 437 -13.78 11.31 -11.86
N THR A 438 -12.82 10.43 -11.59
CA THR A 438 -12.64 9.19 -12.38
C THR A 438 -13.87 8.29 -12.31
N VAL A 439 -14.46 8.13 -11.13
CA VAL A 439 -15.71 7.37 -10.97
C VAL A 439 -16.86 8.02 -11.73
N ILE A 440 -17.04 9.34 -11.63
CA ILE A 440 -18.10 10.04 -12.35
C ILE A 440 -17.95 9.84 -13.86
N ILE A 441 -16.76 10.07 -14.42
CA ILE A 441 -16.49 9.92 -15.86
C ILE A 441 -16.75 8.48 -16.32
N THR A 442 -16.16 7.49 -15.64
CA THR A 442 -16.31 6.08 -16.00
C THR A 442 -17.76 5.63 -15.89
N LYS A 443 -18.48 6.03 -14.84
CA LYS A 443 -19.90 5.69 -14.67
C LYS A 443 -20.80 6.39 -15.68
N LEU A 444 -20.53 7.63 -16.07
CA LEU A 444 -21.28 8.31 -17.13
C LEU A 444 -21.16 7.55 -18.47
N ILE A 445 -19.95 7.10 -18.81
CA ILE A 445 -19.71 6.27 -20.00
C ILE A 445 -20.50 4.96 -19.90
N VAL A 446 -20.47 4.29 -18.75
CA VAL A 446 -21.27 3.07 -18.53
C VAL A 446 -22.75 3.33 -18.69
N VAL A 447 -23.28 4.40 -18.09
CA VAL A 447 -24.69 4.76 -18.20
C VAL A 447 -25.05 5.02 -19.66
N ALA A 448 -24.22 5.74 -20.41
CA ALA A 448 -24.44 6.00 -21.83
C ALA A 448 -24.51 4.70 -22.67
N ILE A 449 -23.65 3.73 -22.39
CA ILE A 449 -23.61 2.45 -23.10
C ILE A 449 -24.75 1.51 -22.64
N SER A 450 -25.05 1.50 -21.35
CA SER A 450 -25.91 0.50 -20.71
C SER A 450 -27.29 1.01 -20.29
N TYR A 451 -27.70 2.23 -20.68
CA TYR A 451 -28.97 2.83 -20.25
C TYR A 451 -30.16 1.88 -20.42
N LYS A 452 -30.26 1.18 -21.56
CA LYS A 452 -31.33 0.19 -21.79
C LYS A 452 -31.32 -0.93 -20.77
N SER A 453 -30.13 -1.48 -20.49
CA SER A 453 -29.96 -2.55 -19.52
C SER A 453 -30.32 -2.08 -18.10
N ILE A 454 -29.99 -0.83 -17.76
CA ILE A 454 -30.33 -0.22 -16.46
C ILE A 454 -31.85 -0.14 -16.28
N PHE A 455 -32.57 0.44 -17.25
CA PHE A 455 -34.03 0.55 -17.18
C PHE A 455 -34.72 -0.83 -17.27
N ALA A 456 -34.22 -1.74 -18.09
CA ALA A 456 -34.78 -3.09 -18.19
C ALA A 456 -34.56 -3.92 -16.90
N SER A 457 -33.45 -3.70 -16.18
CA SER A 457 -33.20 -4.30 -14.87
C SER A 457 -34.18 -3.80 -13.80
N GLN A 458 -34.52 -2.50 -13.80
CA GLN A 458 -35.55 -1.94 -12.91
C GLN A 458 -36.93 -2.53 -13.20
N LYS A 459 -37.31 -2.63 -14.47
CA LYS A 459 -38.56 -3.30 -14.89
C LYS A 459 -38.59 -4.77 -14.42
N GLN A 460 -37.46 -5.48 -14.49
CA GLN A 460 -37.36 -6.84 -13.96
C GLN A 460 -37.59 -6.87 -12.44
N GLN A 461 -37.13 -5.85 -11.72
CA GLN A 461 -37.35 -5.72 -10.28
C GLN A 461 -38.83 -5.46 -9.93
N GLU A 462 -39.57 -4.70 -10.74
CA GLU A 462 -41.03 -4.55 -10.60
C GLU A 462 -41.79 -5.85 -10.84
N LEU A 463 -41.27 -6.73 -11.70
CA LEU A 463 -41.88 -8.03 -11.98
C LEU A 463 -41.63 -9.07 -10.87
N ASN A 464 -40.80 -8.77 -9.87
CA ASN A 464 -40.52 -9.68 -8.76
C ASN A 464 -41.80 -10.06 -7.98
N ASP A 465 -42.76 -9.15 -7.85
CA ASP A 465 -44.02 -9.44 -7.16
C ASP A 465 -44.89 -10.41 -7.97
N LYS A 466 -44.94 -10.23 -9.30
CA LYS A 466 -45.60 -11.19 -10.20
C LYS A 466 -44.91 -12.56 -10.18
N LYS A 467 -43.58 -12.57 -10.09
CA LYS A 467 -42.81 -13.80 -9.92
C LYS A 467 -43.15 -14.50 -8.60
N ALA A 468 -43.29 -13.76 -7.49
CA ALA A 468 -43.67 -14.32 -6.20
C ALA A 468 -45.07 -14.97 -6.22
N LYS A 469 -46.03 -14.42 -6.99
CA LYS A 469 -47.35 -15.05 -7.19
C LYS A 469 -47.25 -16.39 -7.89
N ILE A 470 -46.43 -16.47 -8.93
CA ILE A 470 -46.18 -17.74 -9.64
C ILE A 470 -45.50 -18.71 -8.69
N GLU A 471 -44.48 -18.29 -7.94
CA GLU A 471 -43.82 -19.13 -6.94
C GLU A 471 -44.78 -19.66 -5.86
N ALA A 472 -45.73 -18.83 -5.40
CA ALA A 472 -46.78 -19.22 -4.45
C ALA A 472 -47.74 -20.26 -5.04
N LYS A 473 -48.16 -20.11 -6.31
CA LYS A 473 -49.02 -21.07 -7.02
C LYS A 473 -48.41 -22.48 -7.08
N TYR A 474 -47.09 -22.57 -7.22
CA TYR A 474 -46.37 -23.85 -7.31
C TYR A 474 -45.76 -24.33 -5.96
N ALA A 475 -45.93 -23.57 -4.87
CA ALA A 475 -45.36 -23.91 -3.56
C ALA A 475 -45.81 -25.27 -2.99
N PRO A 476 -47.07 -25.73 -3.20
CA PRO A 476 -47.52 -27.06 -2.75
C PRO A 476 -46.86 -28.24 -3.48
N TYR A 477 -46.32 -28.02 -4.68
CA TYR A 477 -45.79 -29.08 -5.57
C TYR A 477 -44.25 -29.19 -5.50
N LYS A 478 -43.64 -28.85 -4.36
CA LYS A 478 -42.18 -28.95 -4.16
C LYS A 478 -41.73 -30.42 -4.24
N GLY A 479 -40.74 -30.71 -5.07
CA GLY A 479 -40.16 -32.06 -5.25
C GLY A 479 -40.56 -32.74 -6.57
N ASP A 480 -41.61 -32.26 -7.24
CA ASP A 480 -42.01 -32.75 -8.56
C ASP A 480 -41.22 -32.02 -9.67
N LYS A 481 -40.40 -32.77 -10.41
CA LYS A 481 -39.59 -32.25 -11.52
C LYS A 481 -40.43 -31.64 -12.64
N GLN A 482 -41.61 -32.19 -12.94
CA GLN A 482 -42.49 -31.68 -13.99
C GLN A 482 -43.12 -30.35 -13.57
N MET A 483 -43.57 -30.25 -12.33
CA MET A 483 -44.14 -29.01 -11.80
C MET A 483 -43.09 -27.91 -11.65
N GLU A 484 -41.84 -28.26 -11.35
CA GLU A 484 -40.74 -27.29 -11.37
C GLU A 484 -40.42 -26.76 -12.78
N GLN A 485 -40.49 -27.63 -13.80
CA GLN A 485 -40.35 -27.22 -15.20
C GLN A 485 -41.50 -26.30 -15.64
N LYS A 486 -42.75 -26.64 -15.30
CA LYS A 486 -43.93 -25.77 -15.57
C LYS A 486 -43.80 -24.41 -14.89
N LYS A 487 -43.34 -24.38 -13.63
CA LYS A 487 -43.02 -23.13 -12.92
C LYS A 487 -41.99 -22.30 -13.68
N LYS A 488 -40.89 -22.90 -14.17
CA LYS A 488 -39.86 -22.20 -14.95
C LYS A 488 -40.42 -21.66 -16.27
N GLN A 489 -41.29 -22.43 -16.95
CA GLN A 489 -41.98 -22.01 -18.18
C GLN A 489 -42.92 -20.82 -17.92
N GLU A 490 -43.78 -20.88 -16.90
CA GLU A 490 -44.73 -19.81 -16.57
C GLU A 490 -44.00 -18.51 -16.16
N ILE A 491 -42.87 -18.61 -15.44
CA ILE A 491 -42.00 -17.47 -15.16
C ILE A 491 -41.43 -16.87 -16.45
N ASN A 492 -40.95 -17.71 -17.38
CA ASN A 492 -40.39 -17.25 -18.65
C ASN A 492 -41.46 -16.59 -19.54
N GLU A 493 -42.65 -17.17 -19.61
CA GLU A 493 -43.79 -16.57 -20.31
C GLU A 493 -44.22 -15.25 -19.70
N MET A 494 -44.23 -15.14 -18.37
CA MET A 494 -44.48 -13.87 -17.70
C MET A 494 -43.47 -12.80 -18.12
N TYR A 495 -42.17 -13.13 -18.15
CA TYR A 495 -41.14 -12.22 -18.64
C TYR A 495 -41.37 -11.81 -20.11
N LYS A 496 -41.68 -12.77 -20.99
CA LYS A 496 -42.00 -12.50 -22.41
C LYS A 496 -43.22 -11.58 -22.57
N LYS A 497 -44.33 -11.87 -21.87
CA LYS A 497 -45.57 -11.07 -21.90
C LYS A 497 -45.36 -9.64 -21.41
N ASN A 498 -44.42 -9.43 -20.50
CA ASN A 498 -44.09 -8.09 -19.98
C ASN A 498 -42.94 -7.42 -20.73
N HIS A 499 -42.49 -7.94 -21.88
CA HIS A 499 -41.32 -7.43 -22.64
C HIS A 499 -40.11 -7.20 -21.72
N ALA A 500 -39.75 -8.23 -20.94
CA ALA A 500 -38.60 -8.24 -20.08
C ALA A 500 -37.76 -9.48 -20.38
N ASN A 501 -36.43 -9.33 -20.43
CA ASN A 501 -35.52 -10.45 -20.63
C ASN A 501 -34.93 -10.87 -19.26
N PRO A 502 -35.03 -12.16 -18.87
CA PRO A 502 -34.49 -12.63 -17.60
C PRO A 502 -32.97 -12.44 -17.48
N PHE A 503 -32.25 -12.37 -18.59
CA PHE A 503 -30.78 -12.20 -18.64
C PHE A 503 -30.32 -10.74 -18.57
N THR A 504 -31.21 -9.76 -18.59
CA THR A 504 -30.83 -8.33 -18.53
C THR A 504 -30.01 -8.02 -17.30
N ALA A 505 -30.42 -8.51 -16.13
CA ALA A 505 -29.68 -8.31 -14.88
C ALA A 505 -28.25 -8.88 -14.95
N MET A 506 -28.08 -10.02 -15.63
CA MET A 506 -26.76 -10.62 -15.87
C MET A 506 -25.92 -9.72 -16.77
N VAL A 507 -26.44 -9.32 -17.93
CA VAL A 507 -25.73 -8.44 -18.89
C VAL A 507 -25.31 -7.12 -18.22
N SER A 508 -26.18 -6.51 -17.42
CA SER A 508 -25.84 -5.28 -16.68
C SER A 508 -24.66 -5.49 -15.73
N SER A 509 -24.62 -6.63 -15.04
CA SER A 509 -23.56 -6.97 -14.09
C SER A 509 -22.24 -7.26 -14.81
N LEU A 510 -22.30 -7.90 -15.99
CA LEU A 510 -21.12 -8.19 -16.81
C LEU A 510 -20.45 -6.93 -17.36
N ILE A 511 -21.22 -5.87 -17.64
CA ILE A 511 -20.66 -4.58 -18.06
C ILE A 511 -19.98 -3.86 -16.88
N ALA A 512 -20.52 -4.02 -15.67
CA ALA A 512 -20.00 -3.34 -14.48
C ALA A 512 -18.74 -3.99 -13.90
N MET A 513 -18.62 -5.32 -13.99
CA MET A 513 -17.51 -6.07 -13.39
C MET A 513 -16.11 -5.63 -13.89
N PRO A 514 -15.85 -5.47 -15.21
CA PRO A 514 -14.54 -5.02 -15.69
C PRO A 514 -14.08 -3.70 -15.07
N ILE A 515 -14.97 -2.73 -14.93
CA ILE A 515 -14.64 -1.40 -14.40
C ILE A 515 -14.34 -1.47 -12.91
N LEU A 516 -15.07 -2.31 -12.17
CA LEU A 516 -14.77 -2.56 -10.76
C LEU A 516 -13.37 -3.14 -10.61
N ILE A 517 -13.00 -4.13 -11.43
CA ILE A 517 -11.67 -4.74 -11.38
C ILE A 517 -10.58 -3.76 -11.83
N VAL A 518 -10.82 -2.94 -12.86
CA VAL A 518 -9.86 -1.91 -13.29
C VAL A 518 -9.57 -0.93 -12.14
N MET A 519 -10.61 -0.38 -11.53
CA MET A 519 -10.45 0.56 -10.42
C MET A 519 -9.81 -0.12 -9.21
N PHE A 520 -10.21 -1.35 -8.88
CA PHE A 520 -9.59 -2.16 -7.83
C PHE A 520 -8.09 -2.33 -8.06
N ARG A 521 -7.67 -2.57 -9.29
CA ARG A 521 -6.26 -2.73 -9.67
C ARG A 521 -5.48 -1.43 -9.58
N ILE A 522 -6.01 -0.36 -10.17
CA ILE A 522 -5.33 0.94 -10.16
C ILE A 522 -5.19 1.47 -8.74
N VAL A 523 -6.24 1.38 -7.92
CA VAL A 523 -6.21 1.88 -6.53
C VAL A 523 -5.15 1.16 -5.69
N GLN A 524 -5.00 -0.15 -5.86
CA GLN A 524 -3.97 -0.91 -5.15
C GLN A 524 -2.57 -0.74 -5.73
N ALA A 525 -2.44 -0.50 -7.04
CA ALA A 525 -1.16 -0.47 -7.73
C ALA A 525 -0.57 0.95 -7.85
N SER A 526 -1.36 2.00 -7.65
CA SER A 526 -0.90 3.40 -7.76
C SER A 526 -0.01 3.77 -6.57
N PRO A 527 1.27 4.11 -6.79
CA PRO A 527 2.17 4.61 -5.75
C PRO A 527 1.66 5.87 -5.07
N GLU A 528 0.98 6.76 -5.82
CA GLU A 528 0.38 7.98 -5.29
C GLU A 528 -0.65 7.66 -4.21
N ILE A 529 -1.49 6.65 -4.46
CA ILE A 529 -2.47 6.19 -3.48
C ILE A 529 -1.77 5.44 -2.36
N LYS A 530 -0.75 4.63 -2.65
CA LYS A 530 -0.01 3.90 -1.62
C LYS A 530 0.67 4.81 -0.61
N HIS A 531 1.24 5.93 -1.05
CA HIS A 531 1.90 6.92 -0.20
C HIS A 531 0.91 7.84 0.55
N SER A 532 -0.26 8.10 -0.04
CA SER A 532 -1.17 9.11 0.45
C SER A 532 -1.69 8.86 1.88
N VAL A 533 -1.68 9.93 2.67
CA VAL A 533 -2.25 9.99 4.02
C VAL A 533 -3.36 11.05 4.05
N TRP A 534 -4.49 10.72 4.67
CA TRP A 534 -5.61 11.65 4.89
C TRP A 534 -6.08 11.60 6.34
N TYR A 535 -5.90 12.69 7.08
CA TYR A 535 -6.17 12.75 8.53
C TYR A 535 -5.53 11.59 9.33
N GLY A 536 -4.30 11.24 8.98
CA GLY A 536 -3.55 10.13 9.60
C GLY A 536 -3.95 8.73 9.13
N ILE A 537 -4.93 8.60 8.22
CA ILE A 537 -5.31 7.33 7.59
C ILE A 537 -4.41 7.12 6.37
N GLN A 538 -3.57 6.09 6.40
CA GLN A 538 -2.82 5.63 5.23
C GLN A 538 -3.76 4.95 4.24
N MET A 539 -3.78 5.40 2.99
CA MET A 539 -4.72 4.93 1.97
C MET A 539 -4.47 3.48 1.51
N SER A 540 -3.22 3.01 1.52
CA SER A 540 -2.90 1.60 1.24
C SER A 540 -3.18 0.65 2.40
N ALA A 541 -3.37 1.17 3.63
CA ALA A 541 -3.53 0.32 4.79
C ALA A 541 -4.91 -0.35 4.83
N THR A 542 -4.95 -1.61 5.24
CA THR A 542 -6.20 -2.36 5.43
C THR A 542 -6.96 -1.83 6.64
N SER A 543 -8.11 -1.19 6.42
CA SER A 543 -8.79 -0.43 7.48
C SER A 543 -9.17 -1.28 8.69
N TYR A 544 -9.72 -2.48 8.48
CA TYR A 544 -10.15 -3.33 9.61
C TYR A 544 -8.95 -3.87 10.42
N GLN A 545 -7.84 -4.19 9.76
CA GLN A 545 -6.64 -4.70 10.46
C GLN A 545 -6.02 -3.62 11.35
N ASN A 546 -5.98 -2.37 10.87
CA ASN A 546 -5.46 -1.25 11.65
C ASN A 546 -6.39 -0.90 12.81
N LEU A 547 -7.71 -0.97 12.60
CA LEU A 547 -8.68 -0.82 13.70
C LEU A 547 -8.47 -1.88 14.80
N LEU A 548 -8.28 -3.16 14.42
CA LEU A 548 -8.01 -4.24 15.38
C LEU A 548 -6.64 -4.10 16.08
N ALA A 549 -5.68 -3.43 15.43
CA ALA A 549 -4.39 -3.09 16.01
C ALA A 549 -4.45 -1.86 16.95
N GLY A 550 -5.64 -1.32 17.25
CA GLY A 550 -5.83 -0.19 18.16
C GLY A 550 -5.87 1.18 17.48
N GLU A 551 -5.81 1.25 16.14
CA GLU A 551 -5.88 2.52 15.43
C GLU A 551 -7.32 2.96 15.12
N TYR A 552 -8.01 3.49 16.13
CA TYR A 552 -9.42 3.90 16.04
C TYR A 552 -9.72 4.97 14.98
N ARG A 553 -8.72 5.66 14.44
CA ARG A 553 -8.85 6.60 13.30
C ARG A 553 -9.46 5.96 12.05
N TYR A 554 -9.37 4.63 11.88
CA TYR A 554 -9.99 3.90 10.76
C TYR A 554 -11.48 3.61 10.97
N LEU A 555 -12.03 3.81 12.17
CA LEU A 555 -13.44 3.51 12.46
C LEU A 555 -14.43 4.35 11.63
N PRO A 556 -14.30 5.69 11.49
CA PRO A 556 -15.26 6.50 10.76
C PRO A 556 -15.39 6.10 9.28
N ILE A 557 -14.27 5.81 8.60
CA ILE A 557 -14.29 5.42 7.19
C ILE A 557 -14.98 4.06 6.99
N ILE A 558 -14.78 3.11 7.90
CA ILE A 558 -15.47 1.81 7.86
C ILE A 558 -16.98 2.01 8.04
N LEU A 559 -17.39 2.78 9.05
CA LEU A 559 -18.81 3.02 9.33
C LEU A 559 -19.52 3.72 8.17
N ILE A 560 -18.90 4.76 7.60
CA ILE A 560 -19.44 5.50 6.45
C ILE A 560 -19.54 4.58 5.23
N SER A 561 -18.51 3.78 4.95
CA SER A 561 -18.51 2.81 3.84
C SER A 561 -19.63 1.79 3.98
N VAL A 562 -19.78 1.20 5.17
CA VAL A 562 -20.86 0.24 5.48
C VAL A 562 -22.23 0.88 5.32
N LEU A 563 -22.43 2.06 5.90
CA LEU A 563 -23.72 2.77 5.86
C LEU A 563 -24.13 3.11 4.42
N ILE A 564 -23.23 3.72 3.65
CA ILE A 564 -23.51 4.12 2.27
C ILE A 564 -23.77 2.89 1.41
N GLN A 565 -22.98 1.83 1.58
CA GLN A 565 -23.16 0.62 0.79
C GLN A 565 -24.48 -0.10 1.13
N LEU A 566 -24.87 -0.14 2.40
CA LEU A 566 -26.17 -0.65 2.83
C LEU A 566 -27.31 0.14 2.19
N VAL A 567 -27.26 1.48 2.26
CA VAL A 567 -28.28 2.35 1.64
C VAL A 567 -28.33 2.11 0.13
N ALA A 568 -27.19 2.09 -0.55
CA ALA A 568 -27.11 1.88 -2.00
C ALA A 568 -27.74 0.54 -2.45
N GLN A 569 -27.55 -0.53 -1.68
CA GLN A 569 -28.11 -1.86 -1.98
C GLN A 569 -29.59 -1.97 -1.61
N MET A 570 -30.03 -1.34 -0.53
CA MET A 570 -31.41 -1.41 -0.05
C MET A 570 -32.36 -0.44 -0.76
N LEU A 571 -31.84 0.66 -1.31
CA LEU A 571 -32.65 1.71 -1.92
C LEU A 571 -33.58 1.23 -3.05
N PRO A 572 -33.13 0.42 -4.04
CA PRO A 572 -34.03 -0.09 -5.08
C PRO A 572 -35.23 -0.86 -4.50
N LYS A 573 -35.03 -1.62 -3.42
CA LYS A 573 -36.09 -2.36 -2.73
C LYS A 573 -37.05 -1.44 -1.98
N LEU A 574 -36.54 -0.41 -1.30
CA LEU A 574 -37.35 0.57 -0.59
C LEU A 574 -38.27 1.37 -1.53
N LEU A 575 -37.76 1.75 -2.70
CA LEU A 575 -38.52 2.48 -3.71
C LEU A 575 -39.61 1.62 -4.36
N ASN A 576 -39.37 0.31 -4.50
CA ASN A 576 -40.35 -0.63 -5.06
C ASN A 576 -41.41 -1.05 -4.03
N ARG A 577 -41.07 -1.17 -2.73
CA ARG A 577 -42.03 -1.49 -1.66
C ARG A 577 -43.18 -0.48 -1.53
N LYS A 578 -42.96 0.80 -1.83
CA LYS A 578 -44.02 1.82 -1.75
C LYS A 578 -45.16 1.62 -2.76
N LYS A 579 -45.02 0.71 -3.73
CA LYS A 579 -46.05 0.41 -4.76
C LYS A 579 -47.07 -0.65 -4.31
N ASP A 580 -46.84 -1.34 -3.19
CA ASP A 580 -47.55 -2.59 -2.88
C ASP A 580 -48.40 -2.49 -1.59
N LYS A 581 -49.62 -1.95 -1.73
CA LYS A 581 -50.67 -1.96 -0.70
C LYS A 581 -51.76 -3.01 -1.01
N ARG A 582 -51.39 -4.24 -1.38
CA ARG A 582 -52.35 -5.31 -1.74
C ARG A 582 -52.42 -6.38 -0.63
N ARG A 583 -53.61 -6.98 -0.43
CA ARG A 583 -53.79 -8.15 0.45
C ARG A 583 -53.02 -9.33 -0.15
N THR A 584 -51.93 -9.73 0.49
CA THR A 584 -51.03 -10.81 0.05
C THR A 584 -51.39 -12.14 0.73
N ASN A 585 -51.38 -13.23 -0.06
CA ASN A 585 -51.69 -14.58 0.42
C ASN A 585 -50.53 -15.15 1.28
N VAL A 586 -50.77 -16.16 2.14
CA VAL A 586 -49.73 -16.70 3.07
C VAL A 586 -48.51 -17.24 2.30
N TYR A 587 -48.73 -18.02 1.25
CA TYR A 587 -47.67 -18.54 0.38
C TYR A 587 -46.93 -17.45 -0.42
N GLU A 588 -47.61 -16.37 -0.78
CA GLU A 588 -47.02 -15.22 -1.48
C GLU A 588 -46.10 -14.42 -0.55
N ARG A 589 -46.53 -14.23 0.72
CA ARG A 589 -45.68 -13.63 1.76
C ARG A 589 -44.44 -14.46 2.02
N GLU A 590 -44.54 -15.79 2.02
CA GLU A 590 -43.40 -16.68 2.19
C GLU A 590 -42.42 -16.60 1.02
N ALA A 591 -42.90 -16.61 -0.23
CA ALA A 591 -42.08 -16.46 -1.43
C ALA A 591 -41.35 -15.09 -1.45
N LEU A 592 -42.07 -14.01 -1.14
CA LEU A 592 -41.47 -12.67 -0.99
C LEU A 592 -40.45 -12.62 0.15
N ARG A 593 -40.72 -13.27 1.30
CA ARG A 593 -39.76 -13.37 2.42
C ARG A 593 -38.49 -14.11 2.01
N LYS A 594 -38.61 -15.22 1.26
CA LYS A 594 -37.47 -16.00 0.77
C LYS A 594 -36.59 -15.18 -0.17
N SER A 595 -37.19 -14.51 -1.15
CA SER A 595 -36.48 -13.62 -2.07
C SER A 595 -35.80 -12.45 -1.34
N ASN A 596 -36.52 -11.83 -0.40
CA ASN A 596 -36.00 -10.75 0.43
C ASN A 596 -34.83 -11.19 1.33
N LYS A 597 -34.89 -12.41 1.90
CA LYS A 597 -33.81 -12.97 2.72
C LYS A 597 -32.56 -13.22 1.88
N MET A 598 -32.72 -13.82 0.70
CA MET A 598 -31.61 -14.03 -0.24
C MET A 598 -30.93 -12.70 -0.61
N GLN A 599 -31.72 -11.68 -0.97
CA GLN A 599 -31.17 -10.36 -1.28
C GLN A 599 -30.45 -9.74 -0.09
N ASN A 600 -31.04 -9.81 1.12
CA ASN A 600 -30.40 -9.27 2.31
C ASN A 600 -29.07 -9.98 2.64
N ILE A 601 -28.97 -11.30 2.43
CA ILE A 601 -27.71 -12.04 2.59
C ILE A 601 -26.66 -11.52 1.60
N ILE A 602 -27.02 -11.39 0.31
CA ILE A 602 -26.12 -10.83 -0.70
C ILE A 602 -25.69 -9.41 -0.32
N THR A 603 -26.60 -8.58 0.17
CA THR A 603 -26.28 -7.23 0.67
C THR A 603 -25.26 -7.28 1.80
N ILE A 604 -25.46 -8.12 2.80
CA ILE A 604 -24.53 -8.24 3.95
C ILE A 604 -23.16 -8.71 3.49
N VAL A 605 -23.10 -9.72 2.62
CA VAL A 605 -21.83 -10.23 2.07
C VAL A 605 -21.11 -9.14 1.27
N PHE A 606 -21.83 -8.40 0.42
CA PHE A 606 -21.26 -7.33 -0.39
C PHE A 606 -20.76 -6.14 0.45
N VAL A 607 -21.49 -5.80 1.51
CA VAL A 607 -21.08 -4.77 2.48
C VAL A 607 -19.85 -5.23 3.27
N GLY A 608 -19.85 -6.48 3.76
CA GLY A 608 -18.70 -7.06 4.45
C GLY A 608 -17.44 -7.12 3.58
N PHE A 609 -17.61 -7.39 2.27
CA PHE A 609 -16.52 -7.34 1.30
C PHE A 609 -15.87 -5.95 1.17
N GLY A 610 -16.61 -4.87 1.41
CA GLY A 610 -16.03 -3.52 1.46
C GLY A 610 -15.12 -3.28 2.68
N VAL A 611 -15.37 -3.96 3.80
CA VAL A 611 -14.64 -3.76 5.06
C VAL A 611 -13.23 -4.35 5.02
N ILE A 612 -13.03 -5.43 4.26
CA ILE A 612 -11.73 -6.10 4.12
C ILE A 612 -10.73 -5.34 3.23
N PHE A 613 -11.17 -4.25 2.60
CA PHE A 613 -10.36 -3.47 1.67
C PHE A 613 -9.46 -2.44 2.33
N GLN A 614 -8.45 -2.01 1.56
CA GLN A 614 -7.60 -0.87 1.89
C GLN A 614 -8.42 0.44 1.93
N ALA A 615 -8.01 1.40 2.74
CA ALA A 615 -8.75 2.65 2.94
C ALA A 615 -9.04 3.39 1.62
N GLY A 616 -8.08 3.50 0.69
CA GLY A 616 -8.27 4.13 -0.61
C GLY A 616 -9.35 3.43 -1.46
N LEU A 617 -9.43 2.10 -1.37
CA LEU A 617 -10.46 1.32 -2.04
C LEU A 617 -11.84 1.45 -1.36
N GLN A 618 -11.88 1.66 -0.04
CA GLN A 618 -13.11 2.00 0.67
C GLN A 618 -13.65 3.36 0.25
N ILE A 619 -12.78 4.35 -0.02
CA ILE A 619 -13.20 5.66 -0.58
C ILE A 619 -13.84 5.47 -1.95
N TYR A 620 -13.22 4.68 -2.83
CA TYR A 620 -13.82 4.30 -4.10
C TYR A 620 -15.20 3.63 -3.90
N TRP A 621 -15.32 2.74 -2.92
CA TRP A 621 -16.58 2.07 -2.57
C TRP A 621 -17.67 3.05 -2.10
N ILE A 622 -17.30 4.02 -1.28
CA ILE A 622 -18.18 5.10 -0.81
C ILE A 622 -18.69 5.92 -2.01
N ILE A 623 -17.78 6.40 -2.86
CA ILE A 623 -18.12 7.25 -4.01
C ILE A 623 -19.03 6.48 -4.98
N THR A 624 -18.71 5.20 -5.26
CA THR A 624 -19.53 4.35 -6.12
C THR A 624 -20.90 4.03 -5.51
N GLY A 625 -20.99 3.87 -4.19
CA GLY A 625 -22.27 3.74 -3.48
C GLY A 625 -23.14 5.00 -3.57
N ILE A 626 -22.55 6.18 -3.38
CA ILE A 626 -23.25 7.48 -3.58
C ILE A 626 -23.73 7.59 -5.02
N TRP A 627 -22.89 7.28 -6.00
CA TRP A 627 -23.28 7.25 -7.40
C TRP A 627 -24.47 6.32 -7.64
N GLN A 628 -24.44 5.10 -7.08
CA GLN A 628 -25.53 4.13 -7.22
C GLN A 628 -26.84 4.66 -6.62
N ILE A 629 -26.79 5.34 -5.48
CA ILE A 629 -27.95 6.00 -4.86
C ILE A 629 -28.52 7.05 -5.83
N LEU A 630 -27.69 7.97 -6.31
CA LEU A 630 -28.08 9.02 -7.24
C LEU A 630 -28.66 8.46 -8.55
N GLN A 631 -28.00 7.44 -9.12
CA GLN A 631 -28.44 6.76 -10.33
C GLN A 631 -29.80 6.11 -10.12
N THR A 632 -29.99 5.39 -9.01
CA THR A 632 -31.26 4.71 -8.68
C THR A 632 -32.40 5.73 -8.53
N MET A 633 -32.16 6.83 -7.80
CA MET A 633 -33.15 7.89 -7.63
C MET A 633 -33.50 8.57 -8.96
N THR A 634 -32.49 8.82 -9.79
CA THR A 634 -32.67 9.46 -11.11
C THR A 634 -33.48 8.55 -12.03
N VAL A 635 -33.14 7.27 -12.12
CA VAL A 635 -33.89 6.29 -12.92
C VAL A 635 -35.35 6.20 -12.46
N TRP A 636 -35.57 6.07 -11.15
CA TRP A 636 -36.92 6.02 -10.58
C TRP A 636 -37.75 7.29 -10.86
N LYS A 637 -37.10 8.48 -10.86
CA LYS A 637 -37.76 9.74 -11.23
C LYS A 637 -38.09 9.77 -12.73
N ILE A 638 -37.18 9.34 -13.59
CA ILE A 638 -37.35 9.32 -15.05
C ILE A 638 -38.50 8.37 -15.44
N GLU A 639 -38.61 7.19 -14.82
CA GLU A 639 -39.68 6.22 -15.09
C GLU A 639 -41.10 6.80 -14.92
N ARG A 640 -41.26 7.83 -14.09
CA ARG A 640 -42.55 8.52 -13.86
C ARG A 640 -42.88 9.58 -14.89
N THR A 641 -41.93 9.97 -15.74
CA THR A 641 -42.11 11.02 -16.74
C THR A 641 -42.76 10.51 -18.03
N ASN A 642 -43.44 11.40 -18.76
CA ASN A 642 -43.99 11.07 -20.09
C ASN A 642 -42.89 10.73 -21.11
N PHE A 643 -41.68 11.28 -20.94
CA PHE A 643 -40.52 10.97 -21.76
C PHE A 643 -40.16 9.48 -21.71
N TYR A 644 -40.18 8.87 -20.53
CA TYR A 644 -39.92 7.44 -20.40
C TYR A 644 -40.98 6.59 -21.12
N LYS A 645 -42.26 6.87 -20.86
CA LYS A 645 -43.40 6.11 -21.44
C LYS A 645 -43.42 6.16 -22.97
N THR A 646 -43.05 7.30 -23.56
CA THR A 646 -43.13 7.53 -25.00
C THR A 646 -41.85 7.18 -25.76
N LYS A 647 -40.66 7.43 -25.20
CA LYS A 647 -39.39 7.32 -25.93
C LYS A 647 -38.49 6.17 -25.48
N ILE A 648 -38.53 5.79 -24.19
CA ILE A 648 -37.63 4.76 -23.63
C ILE A 648 -38.33 3.40 -23.61
N LEU A 649 -39.52 3.31 -23.00
CA LEU A 649 -40.26 2.07 -22.82
C LEU A 649 -40.49 1.27 -24.12
N PRO A 650 -40.80 1.89 -25.28
CA PRO A 650 -40.97 1.16 -26.54
C PRO A 650 -39.67 0.59 -27.13
N LYS A 651 -38.50 1.02 -26.62
CA LYS A 651 -37.17 0.63 -27.12
C LYS A 651 -36.43 -0.36 -26.20
N LEU A 652 -37.02 -0.67 -25.05
CA LEU A 652 -36.60 -1.71 -24.09
C LEU A 652 -37.20 -3.05 -24.53
#